data_AF-A0A354P6Y7-F1
#
_entry.id   AF-A0A354P6Y7-F1
#
_cell.length_a   1.000
_cell.length_b   1.000
_cell.length_c   1.000
_cell.angle_alpha   90.00
_cell.angle_beta   90.00
_cell.angle_gamma   90.00
#
_symmetry.space_group_name_H-M   'P 1'
#
loop_
_entity.id
_entity.type
_entity.pdbx_description
1 polymer ?
#
loop_
_entity_poly.entity_id
_entity_poly.type
_entity_poly.pdbx_seq_one_letter_code
_entity_poly.pdbx_strand_id
1 'polypeptide(L)'
;MRPEIIDDRLTVEECGQLGAQAAEEMQCTSIPISELDQIGVSEMVDEANRSSRLSGSVDTERKYALFRLPDSLSRAWSPSEAILVMPWCWAGDFGASITLSVRFKESNVTSMLFVPRDSSFVSVLAKREFVAIFVKGAKIMAAYTINFESPLAARVLLSHLQAARESVPQIFRDDKTHFLEVLKAQSVYLKQHGKPTDRLSVGWAVEFARRCHIIKTIIGDPATRNAIQNVSDGESTICRIVQQVAEHLPRLRDCIDFLRDGDHGLSVNPTRLLYHLSELAQDFPEESDRLSFLLISLLELAINFDTSHDVGKTVRWLKPNGEVAEVQIVPSAFPDGSDAIDYWPEINWSPPFWFGYGIAFTGEDFPVSTSEIGRELSAFPQAEDANESLEHADFLFKEAMVDKRGTIPYEASVQLRLGPFEFVQLSEVGDDIYVTFRTTDGRVLGSIISLDTGSTYLELPPSVECDNGTRLRIEAAITLLITAIIRDFFVVEHRERVFTEKRIESRSKAGKQMPKQRIVYLPRVKYTHKPNLSASKKQLGQAERASHFVKPHIRKAASASDYQKILAERYNIHVPEGYTFVRPHERGRHKRETVYRSRSAMQSLFVEMGPTTSKGGNQWFQFERDVCSLMQKLGFRIKHIAAGRNGDKGIDVLAVKGSDIDLVTWVIQCKCWNPKRKVMPATVRELAGVLSLRHAGTRGMIVTTSDFSSGAVEEAERHSIRLMAGEEFASRLIDSSE
;
A
#
# COMPACT_ATOMS: atom_id res chain seq x y z
N MET A 1 7.68 -24.92 11.66
CA MET A 1 8.46 -26.17 11.82
C MET A 1 7.53 -27.24 12.36
N ARG A 2 7.59 -28.49 11.89
CA ARG A 2 6.95 -29.61 12.61
C ARG A 2 7.84 -29.87 13.85
N PRO A 3 7.30 -30.01 15.07
CA PRO A 3 8.13 -30.42 16.19
C PRO A 3 8.64 -31.84 15.88
N GLU A 4 9.93 -31.95 15.58
CA GLU A 4 10.62 -33.22 15.68
C GLU A 4 10.84 -33.49 17.17
N ILE A 5 10.71 -34.77 17.55
CA ILE A 5 11.13 -35.36 18.84
C ILE A 5 10.04 -35.34 19.93
N ILE A 6 9.44 -36.51 20.15
CA ILE A 6 8.67 -36.87 21.37
C ILE A 6 9.45 -37.90 22.20
N ASP A 7 10.56 -38.41 21.68
CA ASP A 7 11.55 -39.26 22.35
C ASP A 7 12.81 -39.17 21.47
N ASP A 8 14.02 -39.07 22.02
CA ASP A 8 15.30 -38.90 21.28
C ASP A 8 15.65 -40.07 20.33
N ARG A 9 14.70 -40.99 20.11
CA ARG A 9 14.85 -42.25 19.38
C ARG A 9 13.73 -42.54 18.37
N LEU A 10 12.65 -41.75 18.32
CA LEU A 10 11.50 -42.02 17.45
C LEU A 10 11.32 -40.95 16.38
N THR A 11 11.17 -41.39 15.14
CA THR A 11 10.78 -40.56 14.00
C THR A 11 9.32 -40.10 14.10
N VAL A 12 8.96 -39.06 13.35
CA VAL A 12 7.58 -38.55 13.26
C VAL A 12 6.61 -39.63 12.76
N GLU A 13 7.06 -40.50 11.85
CA GLU A 13 6.26 -41.60 11.31
C GLU A 13 6.00 -42.67 12.36
N GLU A 14 7.02 -43.04 13.16
CA GLU A 14 6.89 -43.97 14.28
C GLU A 14 5.98 -43.41 15.37
N CYS A 15 6.07 -42.11 15.68
CA CYS A 15 5.14 -41.43 16.58
C CYS A 15 3.70 -41.48 16.06
N GLY A 16 3.51 -41.31 14.74
CA GLY A 16 2.20 -41.41 14.09
C GLY A 16 1.62 -42.83 14.15
N GLN A 17 2.45 -43.86 13.92
CA GLN A 17 2.04 -45.26 14.01
C GLN A 17 1.68 -45.65 15.46
N LEU A 18 2.49 -45.25 16.44
CA LEU A 18 2.21 -45.45 17.86
C LEU A 18 0.94 -44.73 18.29
N GLY A 19 0.70 -43.51 17.80
CA GLY A 19 -0.54 -42.77 18.05
C GLY A 19 -1.78 -43.45 17.46
N ALA A 20 -1.67 -44.04 16.28
CA ALA A 20 -2.74 -44.81 15.66
C ALA A 20 -3.06 -46.10 16.44
N GLN A 21 -2.03 -46.84 16.85
CA GLN A 21 -2.20 -48.04 17.69
C GLN A 21 -2.82 -47.70 19.05
N ALA A 22 -2.33 -46.64 19.70
CA ALA A 22 -2.88 -46.14 20.95
C ALA A 22 -4.36 -45.76 20.83
N ALA A 23 -4.76 -45.14 19.70
CA ALA A 23 -6.15 -44.78 19.46
C ALA A 23 -7.07 -46.00 19.24
N GLU A 24 -6.53 -47.14 18.77
CA GLU A 24 -7.27 -48.40 18.65
C GLU A 24 -7.50 -49.11 20.00
N GLU A 25 -6.59 -48.92 20.96
CA GLU A 25 -6.69 -49.50 22.31
C GLU A 25 -7.49 -48.66 23.31
N MET A 26 -7.92 -47.47 22.90
CA MET A 26 -8.76 -46.59 23.69
C MET A 26 -10.20 -47.12 23.78
N GLN A 27 -10.81 -46.99 24.96
CA GLN A 27 -12.21 -47.36 25.16
C GLN A 27 -13.14 -46.18 24.85
N CYS A 28 -14.17 -46.43 24.05
CA CYS A 28 -15.21 -45.48 23.70
C CYS A 28 -16.58 -46.08 23.96
N THR A 29 -17.36 -45.44 24.83
CA THR A 29 -18.72 -45.88 25.16
C THR A 29 -19.71 -44.79 24.80
N SER A 30 -20.69 -45.10 23.94
CA SER A 30 -21.73 -44.14 23.55
C SER A 30 -22.58 -43.74 24.76
N ILE A 31 -22.91 -42.45 24.85
CA ILE A 31 -23.78 -41.88 25.88
C ILE A 31 -25.09 -41.41 25.22
N PRO A 32 -26.27 -41.76 25.77
CA PRO A 32 -27.53 -41.19 25.32
C PRO A 32 -27.54 -39.66 25.47
N ILE A 33 -27.95 -38.94 24.42
CA ILE A 33 -27.99 -37.48 24.43
C ILE A 33 -28.86 -36.93 25.58
N SER A 34 -29.90 -37.65 25.98
CA SER A 34 -30.78 -37.30 27.11
C SER A 34 -30.07 -37.25 28.46
N GLU A 35 -28.90 -37.86 28.60
CA GLU A 35 -28.10 -37.87 29.83
C GLU A 35 -27.12 -36.69 29.92
N LEU A 36 -26.98 -35.91 28.85
CA LEU A 36 -26.11 -34.73 28.82
C LEU A 36 -26.80 -33.52 29.45
N ASP A 37 -26.02 -32.67 30.13
CA ASP A 37 -26.45 -31.33 30.51
C ASP A 37 -26.65 -30.46 29.25
N GLN A 38 -27.88 -30.41 28.75
CA GLN A 38 -28.24 -29.69 27.52
C GLN A 38 -27.94 -28.19 27.61
N ILE A 39 -28.09 -27.58 28.79
CA ILE A 39 -27.83 -26.15 29.00
C ILE A 39 -26.32 -25.91 28.90
N GLY A 40 -25.53 -26.68 29.65
CA GLY A 40 -24.06 -26.59 29.59
C GLY A 40 -23.51 -26.84 28.19
N VAL A 41 -24.05 -27.81 27.45
CA VAL A 41 -23.63 -28.05 26.05
C VAL A 41 -23.99 -26.87 25.14
N SER A 42 -25.15 -26.25 25.33
CA SER A 42 -25.52 -25.05 24.56
C SER A 42 -24.55 -23.89 24.83
N GLU A 43 -24.17 -23.67 26.09
CA GLU A 43 -23.17 -22.65 26.48
C GLU A 43 -21.81 -22.92 25.82
N MET A 44 -21.37 -24.18 25.79
CA MET A 44 -20.15 -24.60 25.11
C MET A 44 -20.22 -24.38 23.59
N VAL A 45 -21.36 -24.61 22.95
CA VAL A 45 -21.57 -24.32 21.52
C VAL A 45 -21.41 -22.82 21.25
N ASP A 46 -22.02 -21.98 22.10
CA ASP A 46 -21.95 -20.52 21.99
C ASP A 46 -20.55 -19.98 22.24
N GLU A 47 -19.81 -20.55 23.19
CA GLU A 47 -18.39 -20.27 23.39
C GLU A 47 -17.57 -20.61 22.14
N ALA A 48 -17.73 -21.83 21.60
CA ALA A 48 -17.00 -22.23 20.40
C ALA A 48 -17.36 -21.37 19.19
N ASN A 49 -18.59 -20.84 19.11
CA ASN A 49 -19.00 -19.93 18.03
C ASN A 49 -18.32 -18.55 18.13
N ARG A 50 -17.96 -18.13 19.35
CA ARG A 50 -17.25 -16.88 19.61
C ARG A 50 -15.73 -17.01 19.43
N SER A 51 -15.14 -18.19 19.69
CA SER A 51 -13.69 -18.39 19.65
C SER A 51 -13.18 -18.76 18.25
N SER A 52 -13.55 -19.92 17.73
CA SER A 52 -13.09 -20.43 16.44
C SER A 52 -14.08 -21.43 15.88
N ARG A 53 -14.40 -21.29 14.58
CA ARG A 53 -15.28 -22.25 13.93
C ARG A 53 -14.61 -23.61 13.64
N LEU A 54 -13.28 -23.66 13.64
CA LEU A 54 -12.48 -24.84 13.24
C LEU A 54 -12.06 -25.72 14.42
N SER A 55 -12.25 -25.24 15.65
CA SER A 55 -12.04 -26.00 16.87
C SER A 55 -13.33 -26.09 17.68
N GLY A 56 -13.38 -27.06 18.58
CA GLY A 56 -14.38 -27.13 19.62
C GLY A 56 -14.09 -26.25 20.85
N SER A 57 -14.78 -26.55 21.95
CA SER A 57 -14.65 -25.94 23.28
C SER A 57 -14.55 -27.01 24.36
N VAL A 58 -14.18 -26.61 25.57
CA VAL A 58 -13.97 -27.51 26.72
C VAL A 58 -14.65 -26.99 27.97
N ASP A 59 -15.13 -27.89 28.81
CA ASP A 59 -15.67 -27.62 30.14
C ASP A 59 -14.99 -28.54 31.15
N THR A 60 -14.16 -27.95 32.01
CA THR A 60 -13.36 -28.67 33.00
C THR A 60 -14.19 -29.25 34.14
N GLU A 61 -15.28 -28.58 34.54
CA GLU A 61 -16.11 -29.02 35.66
C GLU A 61 -16.93 -30.25 35.26
N ARG A 62 -17.55 -30.20 34.07
CA ARG A 62 -18.33 -31.31 33.51
C ARG A 62 -17.46 -32.39 32.86
N LYS A 63 -16.17 -32.10 32.66
CA LYS A 63 -15.23 -32.92 31.87
C LYS A 63 -15.72 -33.11 30.42
N TYR A 64 -16.34 -32.08 29.85
CA TYR A 64 -16.87 -32.15 28.49
C TYR A 64 -15.85 -31.58 27.50
N ALA A 65 -15.66 -32.29 26.40
CA ALA A 65 -14.88 -31.89 25.24
C ALA A 65 -15.83 -31.83 24.04
N LEU A 66 -16.18 -30.63 23.59
CA LEU A 66 -17.10 -30.45 22.46
C LEU A 66 -16.29 -30.45 21.16
N PHE A 67 -16.76 -31.18 20.16
CA PHE A 67 -16.16 -31.32 18.82
C PHE A 67 -17.17 -30.90 17.75
N ARG A 68 -16.70 -30.20 16.72
CA ARG A 68 -17.54 -29.72 15.62
C ARG A 68 -17.44 -30.65 14.44
N LEU A 69 -18.54 -31.26 14.07
CA LEU A 69 -18.64 -32.05 12.84
C LEU A 69 -18.70 -31.12 11.63
N PRO A 70 -18.03 -31.47 10.52
CA PRO A 70 -18.04 -30.65 9.33
C PRO A 70 -19.41 -30.63 8.67
N ASP A 71 -19.72 -29.52 7.99
CA ASP A 71 -21.00 -29.38 7.26
C ASP A 71 -21.17 -30.44 6.17
N SER A 72 -20.06 -30.89 5.59
CA SER A 72 -19.97 -31.94 4.57
C SER A 72 -20.31 -33.34 5.06
N LEU A 73 -20.51 -33.53 6.38
CA LEU A 73 -20.92 -34.83 6.93
C LEU A 73 -22.17 -35.36 6.22
N SER A 74 -22.05 -36.57 5.68
CA SER A 74 -23.11 -37.22 4.90
C SER A 74 -24.33 -37.55 5.77
N ARG A 75 -25.50 -37.65 5.13
CA ARG A 75 -26.73 -38.09 5.82
C ARG A 75 -26.70 -39.56 6.26
N ALA A 76 -25.77 -40.35 5.74
CA ALA A 76 -25.63 -41.78 6.06
C ALA A 76 -24.71 -42.05 7.26
N TRP A 77 -24.19 -41.00 7.92
CA TRP A 77 -23.39 -41.12 9.13
C TRP A 77 -24.17 -41.71 10.31
N SER A 78 -23.55 -42.61 11.06
CA SER A 78 -24.15 -43.27 12.23
C SER A 78 -23.53 -42.78 13.55
N PRO A 79 -24.34 -42.40 14.56
CA PRO A 79 -23.87 -42.17 15.93
C PRO A 79 -23.26 -43.40 16.61
N SER A 80 -23.40 -44.59 16.04
CA SER A 80 -22.78 -45.83 16.55
C SER A 80 -21.42 -46.13 15.92
N GLU A 81 -20.94 -45.26 15.02
CA GLU A 81 -19.69 -45.45 14.31
C GLU A 81 -18.50 -45.46 15.28
N ALA A 82 -17.53 -46.34 15.03
CA ALA A 82 -16.30 -46.38 15.82
C ALA A 82 -15.46 -45.11 15.58
N ILE A 83 -15.04 -44.48 16.68
CA ILE A 83 -14.19 -43.30 16.67
C ILE A 83 -12.77 -43.62 17.14
N LEU A 84 -11.80 -42.93 16.57
CA LEU A 84 -10.41 -42.92 17.00
C LEU A 84 -10.07 -41.52 17.49
N VAL A 85 -9.56 -41.38 18.71
CA VAL A 85 -9.09 -40.10 19.26
C VAL A 85 -7.58 -40.14 19.37
N MET A 86 -6.91 -39.24 18.64
CA MET A 86 -5.46 -39.14 18.59
C MET A 86 -5.03 -37.84 19.28
N PRO A 87 -4.40 -37.91 20.47
CA PRO A 87 -3.77 -36.74 21.06
C PRO A 87 -2.48 -36.41 20.31
N TRP A 88 -2.19 -35.12 20.17
CA TRP A 88 -0.93 -34.65 19.61
C TRP A 88 -0.49 -33.35 20.25
N CYS A 89 0.79 -33.25 20.60
CA CYS A 89 1.41 -32.04 21.12
C CYS A 89 1.89 -31.15 19.96
N TRP A 90 1.54 -29.87 20.02
CA TRP A 90 2.08 -28.85 19.14
C TRP A 90 2.84 -27.83 19.97
N ALA A 91 4.11 -27.62 19.65
CA ALA A 91 4.91 -26.52 20.14
C ALA A 91 5.21 -25.58 18.96
N GLY A 92 5.17 -24.28 19.19
CA GLY A 92 5.32 -23.27 18.15
C GLY A 92 5.95 -21.98 18.66
N ASP A 93 5.94 -20.95 17.82
CA ASP A 93 6.53 -19.67 18.16
C ASP A 93 5.74 -18.98 19.27
N PHE A 94 4.42 -19.19 19.27
CA PHE A 94 3.51 -18.48 20.16
C PHE A 94 3.00 -19.31 21.34
N GLY A 95 3.35 -20.58 21.45
CA GLY A 95 2.72 -21.40 22.47
C GLY A 95 3.04 -22.87 22.38
N ALA A 96 2.39 -23.61 23.27
CA ALA A 96 2.21 -25.03 23.11
C ALA A 96 0.77 -25.43 23.45
N SER A 97 0.32 -26.50 22.82
CA SER A 97 -1.04 -27.00 22.94
C SER A 97 -1.08 -28.50 22.69
N ILE A 98 -2.22 -29.09 23.02
CA ILE A 98 -2.57 -30.45 22.62
C ILE A 98 -3.80 -30.36 21.76
N THR A 99 -3.76 -31.06 20.63
CA THR A 99 -4.96 -31.30 19.85
C THR A 99 -5.46 -32.71 20.11
N LEU A 100 -6.77 -32.86 20.24
CA LEU A 100 -7.43 -34.14 20.11
C LEU A 100 -8.03 -34.20 18.71
N SER A 101 -7.47 -35.04 17.85
CA SER A 101 -7.98 -35.28 16.50
C SER A 101 -8.85 -36.52 16.53
N VAL A 102 -10.14 -36.37 16.22
CA VAL A 102 -11.09 -37.47 16.18
C VAL A 102 -11.34 -37.87 14.74
N ARG A 103 -11.15 -39.15 14.42
CA ARG A 103 -11.49 -39.74 13.13
C ARG A 103 -12.61 -40.76 13.28
N PHE A 104 -13.64 -40.61 12.47
CA PHE A 104 -14.73 -41.56 12.32
C PHE A 104 -14.33 -42.61 11.26
N LYS A 105 -14.30 -43.91 11.63
CA LYS A 105 -13.65 -44.96 10.82
C LYS A 105 -14.31 -45.22 9.46
N GLU A 106 -15.64 -45.25 9.41
CA GLU A 106 -16.45 -45.60 8.24
C GLU A 106 -16.69 -44.38 7.33
N SER A 107 -17.05 -43.24 7.91
CA SER A 107 -17.34 -41.99 7.21
C SER A 107 -16.07 -41.21 6.82
N ASN A 108 -14.92 -41.59 7.40
CA ASN A 108 -13.62 -40.93 7.21
C ASN A 108 -13.66 -39.42 7.50
N VAL A 109 -14.53 -39.03 8.42
CA VAL A 109 -14.69 -37.64 8.87
C VAL A 109 -13.68 -37.37 9.98
N THR A 110 -13.06 -36.19 9.94
CA THR A 110 -12.15 -35.72 10.99
C THR A 110 -12.72 -34.49 11.68
N SER A 111 -12.59 -34.43 13.00
CA SER A 111 -12.83 -33.23 13.80
C SER A 111 -11.62 -33.00 14.69
N MET A 112 -11.37 -31.75 15.07
CA MET A 112 -10.27 -31.41 15.97
C MET A 112 -10.78 -30.56 17.15
N LEU A 113 -10.20 -30.81 18.32
CA LEU A 113 -10.26 -29.91 19.47
C LEU A 113 -8.85 -29.43 19.79
N PHE A 114 -8.68 -28.11 19.93
CA PHE A 114 -7.45 -27.48 20.38
C PHE A 114 -7.55 -27.13 21.87
N VAL A 115 -6.56 -27.56 22.65
CA VAL A 115 -6.47 -27.32 24.09
C VAL A 115 -5.11 -26.66 24.38
N PRO A 116 -5.06 -25.36 24.72
CA PRO A 116 -3.82 -24.71 25.16
C PRO A 116 -3.19 -25.44 26.35
N ARG A 117 -1.85 -25.44 26.45
CA ARG A 117 -1.13 -26.15 27.52
C ARG A 117 -1.53 -25.74 28.95
N ASP A 118 -1.99 -24.49 29.11
CA ASP A 118 -2.37 -23.92 30.41
C ASP A 118 -3.89 -23.95 30.64
N SER A 119 -4.65 -24.59 29.74
CA SER A 119 -6.08 -24.81 29.94
C SER A 119 -6.30 -25.67 31.18
N SER A 120 -7.29 -25.31 32.00
CA SER A 120 -7.68 -26.12 33.16
C SER A 120 -8.11 -27.53 32.75
N PHE A 121 -8.55 -27.71 31.49
CA PHE A 121 -8.95 -29.00 30.92
C PHE A 121 -7.78 -29.98 30.78
N VAL A 122 -6.53 -29.51 30.78
CA VAL A 122 -5.33 -30.38 30.82
C VAL A 122 -5.35 -31.28 32.05
N SER A 123 -5.90 -30.81 33.18
CA SER A 123 -6.08 -31.63 34.38
C SER A 123 -7.11 -32.77 34.22
N VAL A 124 -8.09 -32.59 33.33
CA VAL A 124 -9.07 -33.63 32.95
C VAL A 124 -8.39 -34.65 32.04
N LEU A 125 -7.64 -34.19 31.04
CA LEU A 125 -6.87 -35.08 30.15
C LEU A 125 -5.86 -35.93 30.94
N ALA A 126 -5.20 -35.36 31.95
CA ALA A 126 -4.29 -36.10 32.84
C ALA A 126 -5.01 -37.21 33.64
N LYS A 127 -6.32 -37.07 33.89
CA LYS A 127 -7.15 -38.13 34.52
C LYS A 127 -7.59 -39.21 33.53
N ARG A 128 -7.35 -39.01 32.22
CA ARG A 128 -7.53 -39.97 31.11
C ARG A 128 -8.98 -40.33 30.78
N GLU A 129 -9.94 -39.63 31.37
CA GLU A 129 -11.37 -39.86 31.15
C GLU A 129 -12.12 -38.54 31.00
N PHE A 130 -12.90 -38.42 29.92
CA PHE A 130 -13.75 -37.26 29.63
C PHE A 130 -14.90 -37.64 28.69
N VAL A 131 -15.88 -36.75 28.54
CA VAL A 131 -17.00 -36.94 27.60
C VAL A 131 -16.75 -36.13 26.34
N ALA A 132 -16.62 -36.80 25.19
CA ALA A 132 -16.57 -36.17 23.88
C ALA A 132 -17.98 -35.96 23.34
N ILE A 133 -18.33 -34.72 22.99
CA ILE A 133 -19.66 -34.32 22.50
C ILE A 133 -19.51 -33.81 21.08
N PHE A 134 -20.21 -34.40 20.12
CA PHE A 134 -20.11 -34.03 18.71
C PHE A 134 -21.34 -33.26 18.26
N VAL A 135 -21.14 -32.07 17.72
CA VAL A 135 -22.22 -31.17 17.28
C VAL A 135 -22.14 -30.84 15.80
N LYS A 136 -23.30 -30.65 15.15
CA LYS A 136 -23.43 -30.05 13.82
C LYS A 136 -24.29 -28.80 13.93
N GLY A 137 -23.69 -27.62 13.73
CA GLY A 137 -24.32 -26.37 14.14
C GLY A 137 -24.54 -26.38 15.66
N ALA A 138 -25.78 -26.14 16.10
CA ALA A 138 -26.17 -26.21 17.52
C ALA A 138 -26.72 -27.58 17.95
N LYS A 139 -26.84 -28.54 17.03
CA LYS A 139 -27.47 -29.83 17.31
C LYS A 139 -26.42 -30.83 17.79
N ILE A 140 -26.69 -31.47 18.94
CA ILE A 140 -25.91 -32.62 19.41
C ILE A 140 -26.22 -33.83 18.53
N MET A 141 -25.17 -34.43 17.99
CA MET A 141 -25.23 -35.54 17.04
C MET A 141 -24.86 -36.88 17.71
N ALA A 142 -23.84 -36.86 18.58
CA ALA A 142 -23.43 -38.01 19.39
C ALA A 142 -22.64 -37.55 20.61
N ALA A 143 -22.54 -38.41 21.62
CA ALA A 143 -21.62 -38.25 22.72
C ALA A 143 -21.02 -39.60 23.13
N TYR A 144 -19.79 -39.57 23.62
CA TYR A 144 -19.06 -40.77 24.04
C TYR A 144 -18.24 -40.46 25.29
N THR A 145 -18.19 -41.40 26.23
CA THR A 145 -17.14 -41.44 27.24
C THR A 145 -15.88 -41.94 26.58
N ILE A 146 -14.81 -41.15 26.66
CA ILE A 146 -13.49 -41.47 26.14
C ILE A 146 -12.60 -41.85 27.31
N ASN A 147 -11.97 -43.02 27.23
CA ASN A 147 -11.07 -43.51 28.27
C ASN A 147 -9.75 -44.05 27.70
N PHE A 148 -8.63 -43.46 28.13
CA PHE A 148 -7.26 -43.85 27.78
C PHE A 148 -6.65 -44.81 28.82
N GLU A 149 -7.41 -45.76 29.34
CA GLU A 149 -6.97 -46.70 30.40
C GLU A 149 -5.92 -47.72 29.95
N SER A 150 -5.89 -48.08 28.65
CA SER A 150 -4.84 -48.96 28.12
C SER A 150 -3.45 -48.40 28.44
N PRO A 151 -2.48 -49.23 28.86
CA PRO A 151 -1.11 -48.78 29.08
C PRO A 151 -0.49 -48.01 27.91
N LEU A 152 -0.75 -48.42 26.66
CA LEU A 152 -0.23 -47.72 25.47
C LEU A 152 -0.93 -46.38 25.28
N ALA A 153 -2.27 -46.36 25.34
CA ALA A 153 -3.08 -45.16 25.18
C ALA A 153 -2.77 -44.11 26.26
N ALA A 154 -2.67 -44.52 27.53
CA ALA A 154 -2.29 -43.68 28.66
C ALA A 154 -0.90 -43.07 28.45
N ARG A 155 0.09 -43.89 28.08
CA ARG A 155 1.47 -43.45 27.88
C ARG A 155 1.56 -42.41 26.77
N VAL A 156 0.89 -42.63 25.63
CA VAL A 156 0.89 -41.67 24.51
C VAL A 156 0.22 -40.35 24.91
N LEU A 157 -0.94 -40.40 25.56
CA LEU A 157 -1.60 -39.16 26.02
C LEU A 157 -0.72 -38.38 27.01
N LEU A 158 -0.15 -39.06 28.01
CA LEU A 158 0.66 -38.43 29.05
C LEU A 158 2.00 -37.89 28.50
N SER A 159 2.62 -38.56 27.53
CA SER A 159 3.85 -38.04 26.91
C SER A 159 3.59 -36.74 26.13
N HIS A 160 2.48 -36.67 25.38
CA HIS A 160 2.07 -35.42 24.72
C HIS A 160 1.70 -34.31 25.72
N LEU A 161 1.05 -34.65 26.83
CA LEU A 161 0.76 -33.70 27.92
C LEU A 161 2.04 -33.13 28.54
N GLN A 162 3.02 -34.00 28.80
CA GLN A 162 4.31 -33.60 29.33
C GLN A 162 5.08 -32.72 28.33
N ALA A 163 5.14 -33.12 27.06
CA ALA A 163 5.80 -32.34 26.02
C ALA A 163 5.19 -30.93 25.89
N ALA A 164 3.87 -30.80 25.92
CA ALA A 164 3.21 -29.49 25.86
C ALA A 164 3.53 -28.61 27.08
N ARG A 165 3.65 -29.22 28.27
CA ARG A 165 3.98 -28.53 29.51
C ARG A 165 5.43 -28.04 29.55
N GLU A 166 6.36 -28.83 29.04
CA GLU A 166 7.80 -28.53 29.03
C GLU A 166 8.20 -27.58 27.89
N SER A 167 7.36 -27.45 26.86
CA SER A 167 7.60 -26.58 25.71
C SER A 167 7.60 -25.10 26.09
N VAL A 168 8.61 -24.35 25.63
CA VAL A 168 8.72 -22.90 25.78
C VAL A 168 8.47 -22.22 24.43
N PRO A 169 7.58 -21.21 24.34
CA PRO A 169 7.35 -20.48 23.09
C PRO A 169 8.64 -19.85 22.56
N GLN A 170 8.88 -19.94 21.25
CA GLN A 170 10.11 -19.37 20.67
C GLN A 170 10.08 -17.84 20.63
N ILE A 171 8.91 -17.20 20.62
CA ILE A 171 8.74 -15.74 20.53
C ILE A 171 8.15 -15.21 21.84
N PHE A 172 6.85 -15.39 22.07
CA PHE A 172 6.15 -15.10 23.31
C PHE A 172 4.80 -15.83 23.31
N ARG A 173 4.12 -15.93 24.45
CA ARG A 173 2.82 -16.63 24.50
C ARG A 173 1.70 -15.83 23.82
N ASP A 174 0.97 -16.46 22.90
CA ASP A 174 -0.30 -16.01 22.32
C ASP A 174 -1.12 -17.22 21.84
N ASP A 175 -2.10 -17.66 22.64
CA ASP A 175 -2.85 -18.89 22.36
C ASP A 175 -3.72 -18.78 21.09
N LYS A 176 -4.16 -17.57 20.70
CA LYS A 176 -4.95 -17.35 19.47
C LYS A 176 -4.05 -17.50 18.24
N THR A 177 -2.88 -16.87 18.23
CA THR A 177 -1.93 -17.03 17.13
C THR A 177 -1.39 -18.46 17.07
N HIS A 178 -1.11 -19.07 18.23
CA HIS A 178 -0.66 -20.46 18.29
C HIS A 178 -1.69 -21.43 17.68
N PHE A 179 -2.99 -21.22 17.93
CA PHE A 179 -4.03 -22.00 17.25
C PHE A 179 -3.94 -21.93 15.72
N LEU A 180 -3.64 -20.75 15.16
CA LEU A 180 -3.46 -20.55 13.72
C LEU A 180 -2.18 -21.22 13.19
N GLU A 181 -1.10 -21.24 13.98
CA GLU A 181 0.12 -22.02 13.66
C GLU A 181 -0.19 -23.52 13.55
N VAL A 182 -0.96 -24.04 14.51
CA VAL A 182 -1.39 -25.46 14.51
C VAL A 182 -2.22 -25.76 13.28
N LEU A 183 -3.17 -24.88 12.92
CA LEU A 183 -3.95 -25.03 11.69
C LEU A 183 -3.09 -25.00 10.43
N LYS A 184 -2.04 -24.16 10.36
CA LYS A 184 -1.08 -24.16 9.25
C LYS A 184 -0.37 -25.51 9.14
N ALA A 185 0.08 -26.05 10.27
CA ALA A 185 0.74 -27.35 10.31
C ALA A 185 -0.21 -28.49 9.88
N GLN A 186 -1.50 -28.36 10.20
CA GLN A 186 -2.57 -29.25 9.75
C GLN A 186 -3.17 -28.84 8.39
N SER A 187 -2.31 -28.61 7.40
CA SER A 187 -2.71 -28.11 6.08
C SER A 187 -3.81 -28.92 5.37
N VAL A 188 -3.88 -30.24 5.59
CA VAL A 188 -4.94 -31.10 5.03
C VAL A 188 -6.30 -30.77 5.65
N TYR A 189 -6.37 -30.66 6.98
CA TYR A 189 -7.59 -30.27 7.70
C TYR A 189 -8.04 -28.87 7.29
N LEU A 190 -7.10 -27.91 7.21
CA LEU A 190 -7.39 -26.56 6.74
C LEU A 190 -7.88 -26.52 5.29
N LYS A 191 -7.33 -27.35 4.37
CA LYS A 191 -7.82 -27.44 2.99
C LYS A 191 -9.23 -28.04 2.91
N GLN A 192 -9.57 -28.99 3.77
CA GLN A 192 -10.86 -29.67 3.77
C GLN A 192 -11.98 -28.84 4.43
N HIS A 193 -11.66 -28.09 5.49
CA HIS A 193 -12.67 -27.43 6.34
C HIS A 193 -12.51 -25.91 6.45
N GLY A 194 -11.37 -25.36 6.00
CA GLY A 194 -11.04 -23.94 5.99
C GLY A 194 -11.84 -23.15 4.96
N LYS A 195 -12.51 -22.09 5.40
CA LYS A 195 -13.09 -21.03 4.58
C LYS A 195 -11.97 -20.06 4.19
N PRO A 196 -12.14 -19.28 3.11
CA PRO A 196 -11.18 -18.24 2.72
C PRO A 196 -10.79 -17.30 3.88
N THR A 197 -11.72 -16.93 4.75
CA THR A 197 -11.46 -16.09 5.94
C THR A 197 -10.51 -16.72 6.95
N ASP A 198 -10.56 -18.03 7.11
CA ASP A 198 -9.70 -18.74 8.08
C ASP A 198 -8.30 -18.92 7.49
N ARG A 199 -8.23 -19.19 6.19
CA ARG A 199 -6.98 -19.24 5.44
C ARG A 199 -6.28 -17.89 5.50
N LEU A 200 -7.03 -16.80 5.37
CA LEU A 200 -6.53 -15.44 5.56
C LEU A 200 -5.91 -15.22 6.95
N SER A 201 -6.61 -15.58 8.04
CA SER A 201 -6.06 -15.51 9.40
C SER A 201 -4.82 -16.38 9.59
N VAL A 202 -4.78 -17.56 8.96
CA VAL A 202 -3.57 -18.42 8.98
C VAL A 202 -2.40 -17.74 8.25
N GLY A 203 -2.65 -17.10 7.11
CA GLY A 203 -1.65 -16.29 6.39
C GLY A 203 -1.10 -15.16 7.24
N TRP A 204 -1.97 -14.46 7.96
CA TRP A 204 -1.59 -13.42 8.92
C TRP A 204 -0.67 -13.96 10.01
N ALA A 205 -0.98 -15.12 10.59
CA ALA A 205 -0.16 -15.70 11.66
C ALA A 205 1.24 -16.11 11.17
N VAL A 206 1.33 -16.61 9.93
CA VAL A 206 2.61 -16.92 9.27
C VAL A 206 3.44 -15.65 9.10
N GLU A 207 2.84 -14.58 8.60
CA GLU A 207 3.55 -13.31 8.41
C GLU A 207 3.92 -12.67 9.76
N PHE A 208 3.06 -12.77 10.77
CA PHE A 208 3.34 -12.28 12.11
C PHE A 208 4.57 -12.96 12.71
N ALA A 209 4.62 -14.30 12.66
CA ALA A 209 5.76 -15.09 13.11
C ALA A 209 7.04 -14.65 12.39
N ARG A 210 6.99 -14.51 11.06
CA ARG A 210 8.11 -14.09 10.23
C ARG A 210 8.65 -12.73 10.66
N ARG A 211 7.78 -11.73 10.85
CA ARG A 211 8.15 -10.38 11.29
C ARG A 211 8.74 -10.38 12.69
N CYS A 212 8.15 -11.12 13.62
CA CYS A 212 8.69 -11.27 14.97
C CYS A 212 10.09 -11.90 14.97
N HIS A 213 10.34 -12.94 14.17
CA HIS A 213 11.68 -13.54 14.05
C HIS A 213 12.70 -12.55 13.49
N ILE A 214 12.35 -11.79 12.44
CA ILE A 214 13.21 -10.74 11.89
C ILE A 214 13.59 -9.73 12.98
N ILE A 215 12.62 -9.23 13.74
CA ILE A 215 12.86 -8.27 14.82
C ILE A 215 13.70 -8.87 15.94
N LYS A 216 13.48 -10.14 16.30
CA LYS A 216 14.33 -10.83 17.27
C LYS A 216 15.78 -10.94 16.81
N THR A 217 16.02 -11.18 15.52
CA THR A 217 17.37 -11.16 14.95
C THR A 217 18.00 -9.77 15.05
N ILE A 218 17.24 -8.72 14.74
CA ILE A 218 17.69 -7.31 14.86
C ILE A 218 18.03 -6.96 16.31
N ILE A 219 17.16 -7.26 17.26
CA ILE A 219 17.40 -7.05 18.71
C ILE A 219 18.59 -7.89 19.21
N GLY A 220 18.80 -9.06 18.59
CA GLY A 220 19.90 -9.97 18.88
C GLY A 220 21.27 -9.45 18.43
N ASP A 221 21.30 -8.58 17.41
CA ASP A 221 22.51 -8.07 16.79
C ASP A 221 23.27 -7.08 17.70
N PRO A 222 24.56 -7.33 18.00
CA PRO A 222 25.36 -6.43 18.85
C PRO A 222 25.42 -4.99 18.35
N ALA A 223 25.48 -4.77 17.03
CA ALA A 223 25.54 -3.42 16.48
C ALA A 223 24.25 -2.64 16.75
N THR A 224 23.09 -3.30 16.63
CA THR A 224 21.80 -2.71 17.01
C THR A 224 21.74 -2.39 18.49
N ARG A 225 22.22 -3.27 19.37
CA ARG A 225 22.26 -3.00 20.82
C ARG A 225 23.15 -1.80 21.17
N ASN A 226 24.31 -1.68 20.53
CA ASN A 226 25.20 -0.54 20.71
C ASN A 226 24.54 0.75 20.20
N ALA A 227 23.85 0.70 19.05
CA ALA A 227 23.11 1.85 18.53
C ALA A 227 22.04 2.34 19.50
N ILE A 228 21.27 1.42 20.11
CA ILE A 228 20.29 1.76 21.15
C ILE A 228 20.96 2.46 22.34
N GLN A 229 22.09 1.94 22.81
CA GLN A 229 22.82 2.51 23.94
C GLN A 229 23.33 3.92 23.62
N ASN A 230 23.96 4.13 22.46
CA ASN A 230 24.51 5.42 22.04
C ASN A 230 23.43 6.52 21.99
N VAL A 231 22.24 6.19 21.50
CA VAL A 231 21.15 7.16 21.34
C VAL A 231 20.40 7.43 22.65
N SER A 232 20.36 6.46 23.57
CA SER A 232 19.58 6.58 24.81
C SER A 232 20.12 7.65 25.79
N ASP A 233 21.35 8.11 25.61
CA ASP A 233 22.00 9.10 26.49
C ASP A 233 21.65 10.56 26.15
N GLY A 234 20.88 10.81 25.08
CA GLY A 234 20.50 12.16 24.65
C GLY A 234 19.19 12.69 25.25
N GLU A 235 18.95 14.00 25.12
CA GLU A 235 17.76 14.68 25.68
C GLU A 235 16.59 14.83 24.68
N SER A 236 16.77 14.43 23.41
CA SER A 236 15.75 14.63 22.38
C SER A 236 14.52 13.73 22.58
N THR A 237 13.43 14.04 21.86
CA THR A 237 12.22 13.21 21.92
C THR A 237 12.48 11.81 21.37
N ILE A 238 13.28 11.68 20.31
CA ILE A 238 13.64 10.38 19.76
C ILE A 238 14.53 9.57 20.72
N CYS A 239 15.44 10.21 21.46
CA CYS A 239 16.23 9.54 22.50
C CYS A 239 15.32 8.93 23.59
N ARG A 240 14.30 9.66 24.05
CA ARG A 240 13.31 9.15 25.01
C ARG A 240 12.53 7.96 24.46
N ILE A 241 12.13 7.99 23.19
CA ILE A 241 11.44 6.86 22.54
C ILE A 241 12.36 5.63 22.50
N VAL A 242 13.61 5.79 22.09
CA VAL A 242 14.60 4.70 22.03
C VAL A 242 14.86 4.14 23.43
N GLN A 243 15.02 5.00 24.44
CA GLN A 243 15.20 4.60 25.84
C GLN A 243 14.02 3.77 26.35
N GLN A 244 12.78 4.20 26.09
CA GLN A 244 11.58 3.45 26.50
C GLN A 244 11.49 2.09 25.81
N VAL A 245 11.78 2.03 24.49
CA VAL A 245 11.86 0.74 23.79
C VAL A 245 12.92 -0.14 24.42
N ALA A 246 14.10 0.41 24.76
CA ALA A 246 15.19 -0.31 25.39
C ALA A 246 14.82 -0.89 26.77
N GLU A 247 14.01 -0.19 27.58
CA GLU A 247 13.53 -0.68 28.88
C GLU A 247 12.67 -1.96 28.78
N HIS A 248 11.97 -2.13 27.65
CA HIS A 248 11.15 -3.32 27.40
C HIS A 248 11.92 -4.46 26.72
N LEU A 249 13.11 -4.21 26.18
CA LEU A 249 13.93 -5.24 25.56
C LEU A 249 14.50 -6.22 26.62
N PRO A 250 14.69 -7.51 26.27
CA PRO A 250 14.46 -8.13 24.96
C PRO A 250 13.04 -8.70 24.79
N ARG A 251 12.07 -8.32 25.63
CA ARG A 251 10.72 -8.90 25.61
C ARG A 251 9.88 -8.24 24.51
N LEU A 252 9.85 -8.86 23.34
CA LEU A 252 9.16 -8.33 22.17
C LEU A 252 7.68 -8.00 22.43
N ARG A 253 6.97 -8.81 23.23
CA ARG A 253 5.57 -8.53 23.61
C ARG A 253 5.46 -7.21 24.38
N ASP A 254 6.33 -6.99 25.35
CA ASP A 254 6.33 -5.78 26.17
C ASP A 254 6.59 -4.53 25.30
N CYS A 255 7.47 -4.62 24.28
CA CYS A 255 7.68 -3.54 23.32
C CYS A 255 6.44 -3.25 22.45
N ILE A 256 5.76 -4.30 21.98
CA ILE A 256 4.54 -4.18 21.15
C ILE A 256 3.41 -3.55 21.96
N ASP A 257 3.19 -4.03 23.18
CA ASP A 257 2.13 -3.55 24.06
C ASP A 257 2.40 -2.09 24.50
N PHE A 258 3.66 -1.75 24.79
CA PHE A 258 4.08 -0.36 25.05
C PHE A 258 3.73 0.59 23.90
N LEU A 259 4.04 0.20 22.65
CA LEU A 259 3.73 1.02 21.48
C LEU A 259 2.22 1.11 21.20
N ARG A 260 1.44 0.11 21.64
CA ARG A 260 -0.02 0.06 21.45
C ARG A 260 -0.78 0.89 22.48
N ASP A 261 -0.38 0.84 23.75
CA ASP A 261 -1.14 1.35 24.90
C ASP A 261 -0.80 2.81 25.30
N GLY A 262 0.07 3.48 24.54
CA GLY A 262 0.66 4.76 24.93
C GLY A 262 -0.30 5.97 24.98
N ASP A 263 -0.87 6.24 26.16
CA ASP A 263 -1.51 7.52 26.55
C ASP A 263 -0.60 8.34 27.52
N HIS A 264 0.68 8.45 27.18
CA HIS A 264 1.73 8.94 28.11
C HIS A 264 2.31 10.33 27.78
N GLY A 265 1.56 11.23 27.13
CA GLY A 265 2.05 12.58 26.79
C GLY A 265 3.18 12.64 25.74
N LEU A 266 3.74 11.49 25.40
CA LEU A 266 4.59 11.13 24.27
C LEU A 266 3.86 10.09 23.39
N SER A 267 2.53 10.19 23.27
CA SER A 267 1.73 9.25 22.48
C SER A 267 2.42 9.02 21.15
N VAL A 268 2.85 7.78 20.89
CA VAL A 268 3.46 7.37 19.62
C VAL A 268 2.35 7.40 18.58
N ASN A 269 1.88 8.60 18.27
CA ASN A 269 1.14 8.86 17.05
C ASN A 269 2.11 8.41 15.96
N PRO A 270 1.76 7.40 15.15
CA PRO A 270 2.68 6.86 14.16
C PRO A 270 3.22 7.94 13.20
N THR A 271 2.42 8.98 12.94
CA THR A 271 2.81 10.18 12.19
C THR A 271 3.86 11.03 12.93
N ARG A 272 3.81 11.09 14.26
CA ARG A 272 4.86 11.74 15.07
C ARG A 272 6.14 10.90 15.13
N LEU A 273 6.05 9.57 15.26
CA LEU A 273 7.26 8.72 15.23
C LEU A 273 8.01 8.92 13.92
N LEU A 274 7.28 8.89 12.80
CA LEU A 274 7.79 9.22 11.47
C LEU A 274 8.54 10.55 11.41
N TYR A 275 7.96 11.61 11.99
CA TYR A 275 8.60 12.91 12.08
C TYR A 275 9.91 12.83 12.88
N HIS A 276 9.89 12.18 14.04
CA HIS A 276 11.07 12.03 14.90
C HIS A 276 12.16 11.11 14.31
N LEU A 277 11.84 10.20 13.38
CA LEU A 277 12.86 9.45 12.65
C LEU A 277 13.76 10.36 11.79
N SER A 278 13.26 11.51 11.34
CA SER A 278 14.11 12.49 10.64
C SER A 278 15.11 13.18 11.58
N GLU A 279 14.76 13.36 12.86
CA GLU A 279 15.67 13.86 13.90
C GLU A 279 16.80 12.85 14.12
N LEU A 280 16.48 11.55 14.12
CA LEU A 280 17.46 10.48 14.25
C LEU A 280 18.54 10.52 13.17
N ALA A 281 18.14 10.72 11.91
CA ALA A 281 19.07 10.82 10.78
C ALA A 281 20.00 12.04 10.87
N GLN A 282 19.55 13.11 11.52
CA GLN A 282 20.33 14.34 11.71
C GLN A 282 21.30 14.23 12.89
N ASP A 283 20.81 13.76 14.03
CA ASP A 283 21.56 13.73 15.28
C ASP A 283 22.47 12.49 15.41
N PHE A 284 22.06 11.36 14.80
CA PHE A 284 22.71 10.05 14.92
C PHE A 284 22.79 9.32 13.56
N PRO A 285 23.52 9.86 12.58
CA PRO A 285 23.52 9.34 11.20
C PRO A 285 24.06 7.90 11.08
N GLU A 286 24.97 7.46 11.96
CA GLU A 286 25.51 6.10 11.93
C GLU A 286 24.52 5.05 12.45
N GLU A 287 23.70 5.42 13.43
CA GLU A 287 22.70 4.57 14.06
C GLU A 287 21.34 4.61 13.35
N SER A 288 21.05 5.69 12.62
CA SER A 288 19.73 6.03 12.10
C SER A 288 19.08 4.91 11.29
N ASP A 289 19.78 4.30 10.34
CA ASP A 289 19.18 3.27 9.47
C ASP A 289 18.71 2.06 10.28
N ARG A 290 19.53 1.60 11.23
CA ARG A 290 19.23 0.42 12.06
C ARG A 290 18.09 0.70 13.02
N LEU A 291 18.16 1.83 13.72
CA LEU A 291 17.16 2.20 14.71
C LEU A 291 15.84 2.58 14.06
N SER A 292 15.86 3.26 12.90
CA SER A 292 14.67 3.47 12.08
C SER A 292 14.05 2.13 11.74
N PHE A 293 14.80 1.22 11.11
CA PHE A 293 14.25 -0.09 10.73
C PHE A 293 13.64 -0.86 11.91
N LEU A 294 14.28 -0.85 13.08
CA LEU A 294 13.75 -1.45 14.30
C LEU A 294 12.44 -0.80 14.75
N LEU A 295 12.40 0.54 14.89
CA LEU A 295 11.24 1.28 15.36
C LEU A 295 10.05 1.16 14.39
N ILE A 296 10.30 1.24 13.08
CA ILE A 296 9.29 1.02 12.04
C ILE A 296 8.71 -0.40 12.14
N SER A 297 9.57 -1.41 12.29
CA SER A 297 9.14 -2.81 12.36
C SER A 297 8.32 -3.09 13.64
N LEU A 298 8.71 -2.53 14.78
CA LEU A 298 7.96 -2.67 16.03
C LEU A 298 6.60 -1.99 15.94
N LEU A 299 6.54 -0.80 15.31
CA LEU A 299 5.28 -0.09 15.09
C LEU A 299 4.35 -0.85 14.14
N GLU A 300 4.89 -1.46 13.09
CA GLU A 300 4.13 -2.34 12.18
C GLU A 300 3.47 -3.49 12.95
N LEU A 301 4.20 -4.15 13.84
CA LEU A 301 3.66 -5.19 14.72
C LEU A 301 2.56 -4.67 15.65
N ALA A 302 2.75 -3.50 16.26
CA ALA A 302 1.78 -2.91 17.17
C ALA A 302 0.44 -2.59 16.48
N ILE A 303 0.48 -2.12 15.24
CA ILE A 303 -0.71 -1.69 14.47
C ILE A 303 -1.40 -2.88 13.79
N ASN A 304 -0.67 -3.68 13.00
CA ASN A 304 -1.27 -4.65 12.08
C ASN A 304 -1.37 -6.06 12.65
N PHE A 305 -0.61 -6.35 13.70
CA PHE A 305 -0.55 -7.67 14.29
C PHE A 305 -1.16 -7.72 15.70
N ASP A 306 -2.35 -7.15 15.81
CA ASP A 306 -3.16 -7.14 17.03
C ASP A 306 -4.05 -8.40 17.12
N THR A 307 -3.88 -9.21 18.17
CA THR A 307 -4.70 -10.42 18.41
C THR A 307 -5.98 -10.16 19.18
N SER A 308 -6.21 -8.93 19.64
CA SER A 308 -7.43 -8.53 20.34
C SER A 308 -8.60 -8.21 19.39
N HIS A 309 -8.31 -7.86 18.12
CA HIS A 309 -9.31 -7.47 17.12
C HIS A 309 -9.14 -8.30 15.83
N ASP A 310 -10.25 -8.84 15.30
CA ASP A 310 -10.40 -9.47 13.97
C ASP A 310 -9.13 -10.05 13.30
N VAL A 311 -8.49 -11.01 14.00
CA VAL A 311 -7.16 -11.58 13.69
C VAL A 311 -6.99 -11.90 12.19
N GLY A 312 -6.19 -11.07 11.51
CA GLY A 312 -5.86 -11.22 10.09
C GLY A 312 -7.00 -10.96 9.11
N LYS A 313 -8.15 -10.44 9.54
CA LYS A 313 -9.31 -10.15 8.66
C LYS A 313 -9.42 -8.68 8.29
N THR A 314 -8.68 -7.81 8.97
CA THR A 314 -8.64 -6.37 8.72
C THR A 314 -7.20 -5.94 8.50
N VAL A 315 -6.98 -5.04 7.54
CA VAL A 315 -5.74 -4.25 7.47
C VAL A 315 -5.95 -2.98 8.26
N ARG A 316 -5.05 -2.68 9.20
CA ARG A 316 -5.08 -1.44 9.98
C ARG A 316 -4.08 -0.47 9.37
N TRP A 317 -4.51 0.76 9.19
CA TRP A 317 -3.78 1.71 8.38
C TRP A 317 -3.91 3.12 8.92
N LEU A 318 -2.95 3.97 8.58
CA LEU A 318 -2.87 5.32 9.14
C LEU A 318 -3.40 6.34 8.15
N LYS A 319 -4.41 7.09 8.59
CA LYS A 319 -4.91 8.24 7.85
C LYS A 319 -3.88 9.37 7.84
N PRO A 320 -3.97 10.32 6.89
CA PRO A 320 -3.13 11.51 6.88
C PRO A 320 -3.14 12.35 8.16
N ASN A 321 -4.23 12.28 8.93
CA ASN A 321 -4.35 12.97 10.23
C ASN A 321 -3.76 12.18 11.41
N GLY A 322 -3.17 11.00 11.18
CA GLY A 322 -2.59 10.12 12.19
C GLY A 322 -3.58 9.20 12.91
N GLU A 323 -4.86 9.23 12.55
CA GLU A 323 -5.84 8.27 13.07
C GLU A 323 -5.65 6.89 12.45
N VAL A 324 -5.80 5.83 13.26
CA VAL A 324 -5.89 4.46 12.75
C VAL A 324 -7.28 4.22 12.17
N ALA A 325 -7.32 3.72 10.93
CA ALA A 325 -8.51 3.23 10.25
C ALA A 325 -8.32 1.77 9.85
N GLU A 326 -9.42 1.13 9.45
CA GLU A 326 -9.42 -0.29 9.13
C GLU A 326 -10.08 -0.52 7.78
N VAL A 327 -9.53 -1.47 7.04
CA VAL A 327 -10.14 -2.02 5.83
C VAL A 327 -10.45 -3.49 6.10
N GLN A 328 -11.73 -3.84 6.04
CA GLN A 328 -12.17 -5.23 6.12
C GLN A 328 -11.77 -5.97 4.84
N ILE A 329 -10.97 -7.02 4.96
CA ILE A 329 -10.57 -7.85 3.83
C ILE A 329 -11.76 -8.75 3.44
N VAL A 330 -12.00 -8.89 2.14
CA VAL A 330 -13.11 -9.64 1.54
C VAL A 330 -12.54 -10.74 0.63
N PRO A 331 -12.10 -11.88 1.19
CA PRO A 331 -11.49 -12.95 0.40
C PRO A 331 -12.37 -13.54 -0.70
N SER A 332 -13.69 -13.40 -0.58
CA SER A 332 -14.64 -13.86 -1.61
C SER A 332 -14.63 -13.00 -2.88
N ALA A 333 -14.01 -11.83 -2.86
CA ALA A 333 -13.88 -10.92 -4.00
C ALA A 333 -12.50 -10.99 -4.66
N PHE A 334 -11.58 -11.81 -4.13
CA PHE A 334 -10.24 -11.95 -4.70
C PHE A 334 -10.27 -12.56 -6.11
N PRO A 335 -9.26 -12.24 -6.95
CA PRO A 335 -9.12 -12.85 -8.27
C PRO A 335 -9.13 -14.38 -8.24
N ASP A 336 -9.64 -14.99 -9.32
CA ASP A 336 -9.63 -16.43 -9.49
C ASP A 336 -8.20 -17.00 -9.37
N GLY A 337 -8.06 -18.10 -8.63
CA GLY A 337 -6.77 -18.73 -8.38
C GLY A 337 -5.94 -18.10 -7.25
N SER A 338 -6.36 -16.97 -6.67
CA SER A 338 -5.74 -16.42 -5.46
C SER A 338 -6.15 -17.23 -4.23
N ASP A 339 -5.16 -17.67 -3.45
CA ASP A 339 -5.40 -18.32 -2.16
C ASP A 339 -5.31 -17.28 -1.05
N ALA A 340 -6.37 -17.14 -0.26
CA ALA A 340 -6.42 -16.14 0.81
C ALA A 340 -5.30 -16.30 1.87
N ILE A 341 -4.66 -17.48 1.96
CA ILE A 341 -3.51 -17.71 2.83
C ILE A 341 -2.27 -16.91 2.41
N ASP A 342 -2.17 -16.52 1.15
CA ASP A 342 -1.01 -15.85 0.59
C ASP A 342 -1.11 -14.32 0.67
N TYR A 343 -2.29 -13.78 0.99
CA TYR A 343 -2.54 -12.33 1.08
C TYR A 343 -1.52 -11.60 1.98
N TRP A 344 -1.35 -12.04 3.24
CA TRP A 344 -0.44 -11.38 4.18
C TRP A 344 1.04 -11.61 3.88
N PRO A 345 1.49 -12.79 3.41
CA PRO A 345 2.85 -12.93 2.88
C PRO A 345 3.15 -12.06 1.65
N GLU A 346 2.15 -11.82 0.80
CA GLU A 346 2.30 -11.09 -0.46
C GLU A 346 2.07 -9.59 -0.34
N ILE A 347 1.53 -9.11 0.78
CA ILE A 347 1.36 -7.69 1.08
C ILE A 347 2.71 -7.04 1.43
N ASN A 348 3.62 -7.04 0.46
CA ASN A 348 4.98 -6.58 0.60
C ASN A 348 5.15 -5.11 0.17
N TRP A 349 4.13 -4.29 0.38
CA TRP A 349 4.26 -2.85 0.14
C TRP A 349 5.24 -2.31 1.17
N SER A 350 6.41 -1.91 0.67
CA SER A 350 7.49 -1.37 1.49
C SER A 350 6.91 -0.26 2.38
N PRO A 351 7.13 -0.30 3.70
CA PRO A 351 6.74 0.79 4.58
C PRO A 351 7.43 2.08 4.11
N PRO A 352 6.72 3.20 4.23
CA PRO A 352 6.30 3.58 5.56
C PRO A 352 4.77 3.50 5.71
N PHE A 353 4.34 2.46 6.43
CA PHE A 353 3.17 2.50 7.33
C PHE A 353 1.77 2.36 6.80
N TRP A 354 1.52 1.61 5.73
CA TRP A 354 0.12 1.41 5.29
C TRP A 354 -0.60 2.77 5.13
N PHE A 355 0.16 3.86 4.96
CA PHE A 355 -0.37 5.19 5.11
C PHE A 355 -1.24 5.44 3.90
N GLY A 356 -2.48 5.85 4.11
CA GLY A 356 -3.43 5.91 3.00
C GLY A 356 -3.78 4.57 2.36
N TYR A 357 -3.57 3.43 3.03
CA TYR A 357 -3.96 2.12 2.49
C TYR A 357 -5.41 2.13 2.04
N GLY A 358 -6.35 2.54 2.91
CA GLY A 358 -7.77 2.63 2.56
C GLY A 358 -8.12 3.75 1.57
N ILE A 359 -7.15 4.55 1.13
CA ILE A 359 -7.30 5.53 0.05
C ILE A 359 -6.98 4.86 -1.29
N ALA A 360 -5.92 4.04 -1.32
CA ALA A 360 -5.40 3.38 -2.52
C ALA A 360 -5.98 1.99 -2.78
N PHE A 361 -6.49 1.34 -1.73
CA PHE A 361 -6.91 -0.05 -1.71
C PHE A 361 -8.22 -0.26 -0.97
N THR A 362 -8.91 -1.31 -1.37
CA THR A 362 -10.15 -1.80 -0.79
C THR A 362 -9.95 -3.22 -0.28
N GLY A 363 -10.92 -3.72 0.49
CA GLY A 363 -10.91 -5.09 0.98
C GLY A 363 -10.96 -6.17 -0.09
N GLU A 364 -11.31 -5.81 -1.32
CA GLU A 364 -11.44 -6.72 -2.46
C GLU A 364 -10.11 -6.89 -3.21
N ASP A 365 -9.15 -6.01 -2.97
CA ASP A 365 -7.86 -6.03 -3.65
C ASP A 365 -6.97 -7.17 -3.11
N PHE A 366 -6.21 -7.80 -4.01
CA PHE A 366 -5.25 -8.85 -3.68
C PHE A 366 -3.86 -8.45 -4.20
N PRO A 367 -2.79 -8.51 -3.39
CA PRO A 367 -1.46 -8.08 -3.82
C PRO A 367 -0.92 -8.99 -4.93
N VAL A 368 -0.11 -8.44 -5.83
CA VAL A 368 0.66 -9.24 -6.79
C VAL A 368 1.87 -9.88 -6.08
N SER A 369 2.19 -11.11 -6.44
CA SER A 369 3.33 -11.84 -5.86
C SER A 369 4.65 -11.19 -6.26
N THR A 370 5.57 -10.99 -5.31
CA THR A 370 6.92 -10.47 -5.61
C THR A 370 7.74 -11.44 -6.46
N SER A 371 7.44 -12.74 -6.36
CA SER A 371 8.00 -13.77 -7.24
C SER A 371 7.50 -13.64 -8.69
N GLU A 372 6.27 -13.18 -8.89
CA GLU A 372 5.69 -12.91 -10.21
C GLU A 372 6.33 -11.68 -10.83
N ILE A 373 6.47 -10.59 -10.06
CA ILE A 373 7.23 -9.40 -10.48
C ILE A 373 8.66 -9.80 -10.88
N GLY A 374 9.33 -10.62 -10.05
CA GLY A 374 10.69 -11.11 -10.31
C GLY A 374 10.82 -11.89 -11.62
N ARG A 375 9.84 -12.75 -11.95
CA ARG A 375 9.82 -13.48 -13.22
C ARG A 375 9.58 -12.58 -14.43
N GLU A 376 8.90 -11.45 -14.25
CA GLU A 376 8.56 -10.51 -15.32
C GLU A 376 9.48 -9.29 -15.40
N LEU A 377 10.63 -9.27 -14.71
CA LEU A 377 11.58 -8.15 -14.73
C LEU A 377 12.00 -7.73 -16.15
N SER A 378 12.10 -8.68 -17.08
CA SER A 378 12.44 -8.40 -18.49
C SER A 378 11.34 -7.65 -19.26
N ALA A 379 10.10 -7.67 -18.77
CA ALA A 379 8.97 -6.95 -19.35
C ALA A 379 8.81 -5.54 -18.76
N PHE A 380 9.60 -5.16 -17.75
CA PHE A 380 9.69 -3.78 -17.28
C PHE A 380 10.60 -2.94 -18.19
N PRO A 381 10.30 -1.65 -18.37
CA PRO A 381 11.22 -0.72 -19.01
C PRO A 381 12.49 -0.56 -18.17
N GLN A 382 13.62 -0.36 -18.84
CA GLN A 382 14.91 -0.08 -18.18
C GLN A 382 15.48 1.22 -18.72
N ALA A 383 15.92 2.08 -17.81
CA ALA A 383 16.67 3.28 -18.15
C ALA A 383 18.06 2.92 -18.71
N GLU A 384 18.53 3.60 -19.76
CA GLU A 384 19.93 3.46 -20.22
C GLU A 384 20.91 3.95 -19.14
N ASP A 385 20.64 5.15 -18.61
CA ASP A 385 21.30 5.72 -17.43
C ASP A 385 20.24 6.01 -16.35
N ALA A 386 20.39 5.35 -15.21
CA ALA A 386 19.43 5.48 -14.11
C ALA A 386 19.52 6.84 -13.42
N ASN A 387 20.72 7.41 -13.26
CA ASN A 387 20.91 8.69 -12.59
C ASN A 387 20.34 9.82 -13.45
N GLU A 388 20.63 9.84 -14.76
CA GLU A 388 20.08 10.82 -15.68
C GLU A 388 18.54 10.76 -15.73
N SER A 389 17.98 9.54 -15.71
CA SER A 389 16.53 9.34 -15.71
C SER A 389 15.86 9.86 -14.43
N LEU A 390 16.51 9.66 -13.28
CA LEU A 390 16.04 10.18 -11.99
C LEU A 390 16.15 11.70 -11.91
N GLU A 391 17.25 12.28 -12.37
CA GLU A 391 17.41 13.75 -12.47
C GLU A 391 16.34 14.36 -13.38
N HIS A 392 16.03 13.70 -14.50
CA HIS A 392 14.98 14.16 -15.40
C HIS A 392 13.58 14.02 -14.78
N ALA A 393 13.32 12.95 -14.03
CA ALA A 393 12.07 12.79 -13.30
C ALA A 393 11.91 13.90 -12.25
N ASP A 394 12.91 14.13 -11.41
CA ASP A 394 12.92 15.21 -10.42
C ASP A 394 12.69 16.58 -11.07
N PHE A 395 13.38 16.85 -12.19
CA PHE A 395 13.16 18.06 -12.97
C PHE A 395 11.71 18.19 -13.45
N LEU A 396 11.15 17.16 -14.08
CA LEU A 396 9.76 17.17 -14.58
C LEU A 396 8.73 17.33 -13.47
N PHE A 397 9.01 16.81 -12.27
CA PHE A 397 8.13 16.94 -11.12
C PHE A 397 8.17 18.33 -10.50
N LYS A 398 9.39 18.84 -10.24
CA LYS A 398 9.62 20.23 -9.79
C LYS A 398 9.08 21.22 -10.79
N GLU A 399 9.19 20.90 -12.07
CA GLU A 399 8.41 21.53 -13.11
C GLU A 399 6.96 21.36 -12.67
N ALA A 400 6.31 20.21 -12.88
CA ALA A 400 4.87 19.98 -12.74
C ALA A 400 4.22 20.69 -11.55
N MET A 401 4.85 20.68 -10.38
CA MET A 401 4.40 21.34 -9.16
C MET A 401 4.24 22.85 -9.27
N VAL A 402 5.14 23.56 -9.93
CA VAL A 402 5.08 25.04 -9.94
C VAL A 402 4.15 25.59 -11.03
N ASP A 403 3.99 24.94 -12.19
CA ASP A 403 2.88 25.28 -13.12
C ASP A 403 1.66 24.36 -12.93
N LYS A 404 1.45 23.84 -11.71
CA LYS A 404 0.27 23.05 -11.40
C LYS A 404 -0.98 23.90 -11.61
N ARG A 405 -1.74 23.57 -12.66
CA ARG A 405 -3.02 24.19 -13.04
C ARG A 405 -4.17 23.18 -13.06
N GLY A 406 -3.85 21.89 -13.10
CA GLY A 406 -4.79 20.77 -13.02
C GLY A 406 -4.66 20.00 -11.71
N THR A 407 -5.56 19.03 -11.53
CA THR A 407 -5.59 18.08 -10.42
C THR A 407 -5.79 16.69 -10.98
N ILE A 408 -5.28 15.66 -10.31
CA ILE A 408 -5.53 14.26 -10.67
C ILE A 408 -6.90 13.86 -10.11
N PRO A 409 -7.86 13.42 -10.94
CA PRO A 409 -9.11 12.87 -10.44
C PRO A 409 -8.88 11.63 -9.57
N TYR A 410 -9.69 11.46 -8.52
CA TYR A 410 -9.63 10.23 -7.71
C TYR A 410 -9.82 8.97 -8.58
N GLU A 411 -8.92 7.99 -8.41
CA GLU A 411 -8.81 6.75 -9.20
C GLU A 411 -8.63 6.97 -10.71
N ALA A 412 -7.86 7.98 -11.11
CA ALA A 412 -7.56 8.22 -12.51
C ALA A 412 -6.78 7.04 -13.11
N SER A 413 -7.48 6.20 -13.88
CA SER A 413 -6.94 4.96 -14.44
C SER A 413 -6.26 5.20 -15.79
N VAL A 414 -4.93 5.14 -15.84
CA VAL A 414 -4.12 5.30 -17.04
C VAL A 414 -3.70 3.92 -17.55
N GLN A 415 -3.95 3.62 -18.82
CA GLN A 415 -3.48 2.39 -19.45
C GLN A 415 -1.98 2.49 -19.71
N LEU A 416 -1.20 1.61 -19.09
CA LEU A 416 0.26 1.59 -19.18
C LEU A 416 0.73 0.17 -18.92
N ARG A 417 1.44 -0.41 -19.89
CA ARG A 417 2.03 -1.75 -19.75
C ARG A 417 3.39 -1.66 -19.08
N LEU A 418 3.50 -2.24 -17.89
CA LEU A 418 4.74 -2.31 -17.11
C LEU A 418 4.83 -3.69 -16.47
N GLY A 419 5.67 -4.58 -17.01
CA GLY A 419 5.73 -5.96 -16.54
C GLY A 419 4.33 -6.60 -16.52
N PRO A 420 3.84 -7.09 -15.36
CA PRO A 420 2.53 -7.75 -15.24
C PRO A 420 1.34 -6.76 -15.23
N PHE A 421 1.61 -5.45 -15.15
CA PHE A 421 0.59 -4.43 -14.97
C PHE A 421 0.09 -3.87 -16.32
N GLU A 422 -1.21 -3.70 -16.45
CA GLU A 422 -1.87 -3.11 -17.64
C GLU A 422 -2.37 -1.68 -17.37
N PHE A 423 -2.61 -1.34 -16.09
CA PHE A 423 -3.10 -0.04 -15.66
C PHE A 423 -2.32 0.48 -14.47
N VAL A 424 -2.18 1.80 -14.42
CA VAL A 424 -1.80 2.55 -13.22
C VAL A 424 -2.93 3.50 -12.84
N GLN A 425 -3.35 3.47 -11.58
CA GLN A 425 -4.34 4.36 -11.02
C GLN A 425 -3.66 5.40 -10.14
N LEU A 426 -4.08 6.65 -10.27
CA LEU A 426 -3.53 7.76 -9.50
C LEU A 426 -4.64 8.45 -8.70
N SER A 427 -4.37 8.75 -7.43
CA SER A 427 -5.25 9.50 -6.55
C SER A 427 -4.46 10.56 -5.78
N GLU A 428 -4.75 11.83 -6.03
CA GLU A 428 -4.16 12.97 -5.31
C GLU A 428 -4.99 13.26 -4.05
N VAL A 429 -4.38 13.13 -2.86
CA VAL A 429 -5.03 13.37 -1.56
C VAL A 429 -4.09 14.13 -0.64
N GLY A 430 -4.46 15.37 -0.30
CA GLY A 430 -3.58 16.25 0.48
C GLY A 430 -2.29 16.51 -0.29
N ASP A 431 -1.18 16.25 0.38
CA ASP A 431 0.16 16.42 -0.17
C ASP A 431 0.78 15.11 -0.67
N ASP A 432 -0.03 14.08 -0.92
CA ASP A 432 0.41 12.79 -1.45
C ASP A 432 -0.33 12.40 -2.73
N ILE A 433 0.37 11.68 -3.61
CA ILE A 433 -0.20 10.98 -4.75
C ILE A 433 -0.05 9.48 -4.52
N TYR A 434 -1.19 8.81 -4.41
CA TYR A 434 -1.26 7.36 -4.33
C TYR A 434 -1.21 6.75 -5.74
N VAL A 435 -0.32 5.79 -5.93
CA VAL A 435 -0.06 5.10 -7.20
C VAL A 435 -0.40 3.62 -7.02
N THR A 436 -1.41 3.14 -7.75
CA THR A 436 -1.81 1.72 -7.71
C THR A 436 -1.66 1.08 -9.08
N PHE A 437 -0.71 0.16 -9.22
CA PHE A 437 -0.55 -0.65 -10.43
C PHE A 437 -1.51 -1.85 -10.38
N ARG A 438 -2.17 -2.16 -11.49
CA ARG A 438 -3.14 -3.28 -11.59
C ARG A 438 -2.81 -4.21 -12.75
N THR A 439 -2.84 -5.51 -12.47
CA THR A 439 -2.76 -6.58 -13.47
C THR A 439 -4.10 -6.75 -14.19
N THR A 440 -4.12 -7.54 -15.27
CA THR A 440 -5.35 -7.80 -16.04
C THR A 440 -6.39 -8.63 -15.27
N ASP A 441 -5.96 -9.44 -14.32
CA ASP A 441 -6.81 -10.28 -13.47
C ASP A 441 -7.16 -9.62 -12.13
N GLY A 442 -6.73 -8.38 -11.89
CA GLY A 442 -7.16 -7.55 -10.77
C GLY A 442 -6.23 -7.54 -9.54
N ARG A 443 -5.06 -8.18 -9.59
CA ARG A 443 -4.03 -8.05 -8.56
C ARG A 443 -3.38 -6.66 -8.59
N VAL A 444 -2.86 -6.23 -7.44
CA VAL A 444 -2.43 -4.83 -7.26
C VAL A 444 -1.04 -4.69 -6.61
N LEU A 445 -0.37 -3.59 -6.94
CA LEU A 445 0.86 -3.12 -6.27
C LEU A 445 0.71 -1.62 -5.95
N GLY A 446 1.02 -1.24 -4.72
CA GLY A 446 0.94 0.14 -4.25
C GLY A 446 2.27 0.86 -4.15
N SER A 447 2.22 2.17 -4.37
CA SER A 447 3.28 3.10 -4.04
C SER A 447 2.72 4.50 -3.77
N ILE A 448 3.52 5.37 -3.17
CA ILE A 448 3.13 6.73 -2.77
C ILE A 448 4.22 7.69 -3.23
N ILE A 449 3.82 8.83 -3.77
CA ILE A 449 4.71 9.95 -4.08
C ILE A 449 4.29 11.12 -3.19
N SER A 450 5.21 11.59 -2.35
CA SER A 450 4.97 12.74 -1.49
C SER A 450 5.31 14.04 -2.22
N LEU A 451 4.36 14.99 -2.24
CA LEU A 451 4.52 16.30 -2.85
C LEU A 451 5.43 17.23 -2.02
N ASP A 452 5.50 17.01 -0.70
CA ASP A 452 6.18 17.90 0.26
C ASP A 452 7.70 17.73 0.26
N THR A 453 8.15 16.48 0.26
CA THR A 453 9.58 16.14 0.25
C THR A 453 10.22 16.34 -1.12
N GLY A 454 9.39 16.47 -2.16
CA GLY A 454 9.84 16.52 -3.55
C GLY A 454 10.37 15.18 -4.08
N SER A 455 10.29 14.10 -3.30
CA SER A 455 10.75 12.77 -3.73
C SER A 455 9.68 12.08 -4.56
N THR A 456 10.00 11.80 -5.83
CA THR A 456 9.14 11.01 -6.74
C THR A 456 9.59 9.57 -6.91
N TYR A 457 10.58 9.12 -6.14
CA TYR A 457 11.20 7.84 -6.36
C TYR A 457 10.24 6.68 -6.06
N LEU A 458 10.03 5.82 -7.05
CA LEU A 458 9.19 4.63 -6.94
C LEU A 458 10.07 3.39 -6.86
N GLU A 459 9.98 2.68 -5.73
CA GLU A 459 10.74 1.47 -5.47
C GLU A 459 9.92 0.21 -5.78
N LEU A 460 10.60 -0.82 -6.28
CA LEU A 460 10.06 -2.17 -6.29
C LEU A 460 10.03 -2.71 -4.85
N PRO A 461 9.21 -3.72 -4.53
CA PRO A 461 9.28 -4.36 -3.23
C PRO A 461 10.70 -4.89 -2.94
N PRO A 462 11.26 -4.69 -1.73
CA PRO A 462 12.61 -5.16 -1.39
C PRO A 462 12.81 -6.66 -1.57
N SER A 463 11.75 -7.47 -1.50
CA SER A 463 11.82 -8.92 -1.68
C SER A 463 11.85 -9.38 -3.15
N VAL A 464 11.80 -8.48 -4.12
CA VAL A 464 11.96 -8.84 -5.53
C VAL A 464 13.42 -9.17 -5.78
N GLU A 465 13.71 -10.45 -6.05
CA GLU A 465 15.07 -10.93 -6.34
C GLU A 465 15.56 -10.41 -7.69
N CYS A 466 16.54 -9.51 -7.66
CA CYS A 466 17.19 -8.95 -8.85
C CYS A 466 18.55 -8.34 -8.49
N ASP A 467 19.41 -8.12 -9.48
CA ASP A 467 20.67 -7.38 -9.25
C ASP A 467 20.39 -5.88 -9.06
N ASN A 468 21.18 -5.23 -8.20
CA ASN A 468 20.99 -3.82 -7.84
C ASN A 468 21.03 -2.88 -9.06
N GLY A 469 21.83 -3.19 -10.08
CA GLY A 469 21.95 -2.35 -11.27
C GLY A 469 20.68 -2.38 -12.13
N THR A 470 20.16 -3.58 -12.40
CA THR A 470 18.88 -3.77 -13.10
C THR A 470 17.73 -3.18 -12.30
N ARG A 471 17.71 -3.38 -10.98
CA ARG A 471 16.70 -2.79 -10.09
C ARG A 471 16.65 -1.27 -10.22
N LEU A 472 17.80 -0.61 -10.06
CA LEU A 472 17.90 0.85 -10.15
C LEU A 472 17.45 1.37 -11.52
N ARG A 473 17.81 0.70 -12.62
CA ARG A 473 17.37 1.08 -13.98
C ARG A 473 15.86 0.93 -14.16
N ILE A 474 15.24 -0.10 -13.58
CA ILE A 474 13.79 -0.30 -13.64
C ILE A 474 13.07 0.75 -12.79
N GLU A 475 13.49 0.94 -11.54
CA GLU A 475 12.91 1.92 -10.61
C GLU A 475 13.01 3.36 -11.19
N ALA A 476 14.14 3.71 -11.79
CA ALA A 476 14.33 4.99 -12.48
C ALA A 476 13.38 5.17 -13.69
N ALA A 477 13.22 4.13 -14.51
CA ALA A 477 12.32 4.17 -15.66
C ALA A 477 10.86 4.30 -15.23
N ILE A 478 10.41 3.53 -14.23
CA ILE A 478 9.06 3.61 -13.68
C ILE A 478 8.82 5.01 -13.10
N THR A 479 9.78 5.53 -12.31
CA THR A 479 9.73 6.88 -11.73
C THR A 479 9.53 7.95 -12.79
N LEU A 480 10.36 7.94 -13.84
CA LEU A 480 10.25 8.90 -14.95
C LEU A 480 8.89 8.82 -15.66
N LEU A 481 8.36 7.61 -15.86
CA LEU A 481 7.07 7.39 -16.52
C LEU A 481 5.90 7.90 -15.69
N ILE A 482 5.85 7.57 -14.41
CA ILE A 482 4.78 8.03 -13.53
C ILE A 482 4.85 9.55 -13.36
N THR A 483 6.04 10.12 -13.21
CA THR A 483 6.20 11.58 -13.16
C THR A 483 5.75 12.27 -14.45
N ALA A 484 6.02 11.69 -15.62
CA ALA A 484 5.51 12.22 -16.88
C ALA A 484 3.96 12.20 -16.95
N ILE A 485 3.32 11.16 -16.39
CA ILE A 485 1.86 11.07 -16.27
C ILE A 485 1.33 12.16 -15.32
N ILE A 486 1.94 12.31 -14.14
CA ILE A 486 1.57 13.33 -13.16
C ILE A 486 1.69 14.73 -13.78
N ARG A 487 2.79 15.00 -14.49
CA ARG A 487 2.99 16.26 -15.23
C ARG A 487 1.88 16.51 -16.24
N ASP A 488 1.44 15.50 -16.98
CA ASP A 488 0.34 15.62 -17.94
C ASP A 488 -1.01 15.95 -17.27
N PHE A 489 -1.20 15.58 -16.00
CA PHE A 489 -2.37 15.99 -15.21
C PHE A 489 -2.24 17.40 -14.65
N PHE A 490 -1.05 17.77 -14.17
CA PHE A 490 -0.81 19.06 -13.50
C PHE A 490 -0.64 20.23 -14.46
N VAL A 491 0.08 20.05 -15.56
CA VAL A 491 0.47 21.13 -16.47
C VAL A 491 -0.51 21.23 -17.64
N VAL A 492 -1.01 22.45 -17.89
CA VAL A 492 -1.91 22.74 -19.02
C VAL A 492 -1.23 23.72 -19.98
N GLU A 493 -0.79 23.25 -21.16
CA GLU A 493 -0.25 24.12 -22.22
C GLU A 493 -1.40 24.66 -23.10
N HIS A 494 -1.34 25.92 -23.56
CA HIS A 494 -2.34 26.48 -24.48
C HIS A 494 -1.80 26.50 -25.91
N ARG A 495 -2.50 25.90 -26.87
CA ARG A 495 -2.14 26.00 -28.31
C ARG A 495 -3.37 26.07 -29.22
N GLU A 496 -3.30 26.95 -30.22
CA GLU A 496 -4.32 27.15 -31.23
C GLU A 496 -4.15 26.20 -32.44
N ARG A 497 -5.29 25.61 -32.83
CA ARG A 497 -5.72 25.14 -34.16
C ARG A 497 -5.18 23.83 -34.79
N VAL A 498 -6.20 23.11 -35.31
CA VAL A 498 -6.27 22.18 -36.46
C VAL A 498 -6.19 20.67 -36.16
N PHE A 499 -7.36 20.04 -35.98
CA PHE A 499 -7.62 18.73 -36.58
C PHE A 499 -9.03 18.68 -37.17
N THR A 500 -9.06 18.66 -38.49
CA THR A 500 -10.11 18.04 -39.31
C THR A 500 -10.37 16.64 -38.78
N GLU A 501 -11.63 16.32 -38.48
CA GLU A 501 -12.05 14.95 -38.13
C GLU A 501 -11.67 14.00 -39.27
N LYS A 502 -10.74 13.07 -39.02
CA LYS A 502 -10.73 11.80 -39.76
C LYS A 502 -11.46 10.76 -38.91
N ARG A 503 -12.75 10.56 -39.22
CA ARG A 503 -13.50 9.38 -38.80
C ARG A 503 -12.77 8.15 -39.33
N ILE A 504 -12.33 7.27 -38.44
CA ILE A 504 -12.09 5.87 -38.80
C ILE A 504 -13.41 5.17 -38.53
N GLU A 505 -14.20 4.95 -39.58
CA GLU A 505 -15.33 4.03 -39.52
C GLU A 505 -14.77 2.61 -39.40
N SER A 506 -14.73 2.06 -38.18
CA SER A 506 -14.57 0.61 -38.04
C SER A 506 -15.89 -0.05 -38.45
N ARG A 507 -15.89 -0.67 -39.64
CA ARG A 507 -16.93 -1.65 -39.99
C ARG A 507 -16.76 -2.86 -39.07
N SER A 508 -17.60 -2.98 -38.04
CA SER A 508 -17.81 -4.25 -37.36
C SER A 508 -19.25 -4.73 -37.56
N LYS A 509 -19.37 -5.95 -38.10
CA LYS A 509 -20.62 -6.71 -38.17
C LYS A 509 -21.05 -7.11 -36.75
N ALA A 510 -22.36 -7.24 -36.61
CA ALA A 510 -23.15 -7.54 -35.43
C ALA A 510 -22.55 -8.54 -34.42
N GLY A 511 -22.68 -8.23 -33.12
CA GLY A 511 -22.53 -9.18 -32.02
C GLY A 511 -22.22 -8.52 -30.67
N LYS A 512 -23.25 -8.37 -29.81
CA LYS A 512 -23.25 -7.98 -28.38
C LYS A 512 -22.57 -6.64 -28.00
N GLN A 513 -23.39 -5.63 -27.68
CA GLN A 513 -22.95 -4.36 -27.09
C GLN A 513 -22.37 -4.59 -25.68
N MET A 514 -21.04 -4.57 -25.57
CA MET A 514 -20.37 -4.28 -24.29
C MET A 514 -20.55 -2.79 -23.93
N PRO A 515 -20.62 -2.42 -22.65
CA PRO A 515 -20.71 -1.03 -22.24
C PRO A 515 -19.48 -0.27 -22.74
N LYS A 516 -19.72 0.79 -23.54
CA LYS A 516 -18.66 1.58 -24.19
C LYS A 516 -17.78 2.27 -23.14
N GLN A 517 -16.57 1.75 -22.93
CA GLN A 517 -15.50 2.42 -22.18
C GLN A 517 -15.16 3.77 -22.85
N ARG A 518 -14.96 4.81 -22.04
CA ARG A 518 -14.60 6.16 -22.53
C ARG A 518 -13.09 6.33 -22.47
N ILE A 519 -12.41 6.31 -23.61
CA ILE A 519 -10.97 6.60 -23.67
C ILE A 519 -10.75 8.11 -23.70
N VAL A 520 -9.95 8.63 -22.77
CA VAL A 520 -9.54 10.03 -22.67
C VAL A 520 -8.03 10.11 -22.81
N TYR A 521 -7.54 10.58 -23.95
CA TYR A 521 -6.12 10.91 -24.06
C TYR A 521 -5.84 12.11 -23.19
N LEU A 522 -4.87 12.01 -22.27
CA LEU A 522 -4.44 13.11 -21.43
C LEU A 522 -3.89 14.20 -22.35
N PRO A 523 -4.61 15.33 -22.50
CA PRO A 523 -4.23 16.32 -23.47
C PRO A 523 -3.16 17.20 -22.86
N ARG A 524 -2.01 17.34 -23.53
CA ARG A 524 -1.06 18.44 -23.25
C ARG A 524 -1.71 19.83 -23.48
N VAL A 525 -2.90 19.90 -24.09
CA VAL A 525 -3.53 21.16 -24.51
C VAL A 525 -5.06 21.19 -24.27
N LYS A 526 -5.56 22.19 -23.54
CA LYS A 526 -6.99 22.52 -23.45
C LYS A 526 -7.33 23.64 -24.45
N TYR A 527 -8.26 23.36 -25.38
CA TYR A 527 -8.62 24.27 -26.46
C TYR A 527 -9.59 25.39 -26.01
N THR A 528 -9.32 26.63 -26.41
CA THR A 528 -9.99 27.86 -25.97
C THR A 528 -11.21 28.26 -26.80
N HIS A 529 -12.03 27.32 -27.30
CA HIS A 529 -13.33 27.73 -27.83
C HIS A 529 -14.38 27.63 -26.72
N LYS A 530 -15.03 28.76 -26.38
CA LYS A 530 -16.31 28.71 -25.67
C LYS A 530 -17.29 27.93 -26.56
N PRO A 531 -17.76 26.74 -26.14
CA PRO A 531 -18.77 26.03 -26.90
C PRO A 531 -20.02 26.89 -26.91
N ASN A 532 -20.72 26.94 -28.05
CA ASN A 532 -22.06 27.51 -28.08
C ASN A 532 -22.98 26.57 -27.29
N LEU A 533 -23.04 26.81 -25.98
CA LEU A 533 -23.77 26.02 -24.99
C LEU A 533 -25.23 25.84 -25.36
N SER A 534 -25.81 26.77 -26.13
CA SER A 534 -27.20 26.70 -26.58
C SER A 534 -27.42 25.64 -27.69
N ALA A 535 -26.44 25.43 -28.56
CA ALA A 535 -26.51 24.43 -29.63
C ALA A 535 -26.14 23.03 -29.13
N SER A 536 -25.12 22.91 -28.27
CA SER A 536 -24.72 21.62 -27.68
C SER A 536 -25.74 21.06 -26.68
N LYS A 537 -26.47 21.92 -25.94
CA LYS A 537 -27.54 21.47 -25.03
C LYS A 537 -28.72 20.82 -25.73
N LYS A 538 -29.05 21.26 -26.96
CA LYS A 538 -30.16 20.72 -27.75
C LYS A 538 -29.81 19.40 -28.45
N GLN A 539 -28.54 19.20 -28.81
CA GLN A 539 -28.05 17.99 -29.47
C GLN A 539 -27.69 16.84 -28.52
N LEU A 540 -27.31 17.13 -27.27
CA LEU A 540 -26.83 16.11 -26.32
C LEU A 540 -27.87 15.63 -25.30
N GLY A 541 -29.11 16.12 -25.33
CA GLY A 541 -30.17 15.68 -24.41
C GLY A 541 -29.78 15.76 -22.92
N GLN A 542 -28.91 16.72 -22.57
CA GLN A 542 -28.18 16.74 -21.30
C GLN A 542 -28.94 17.38 -20.12
N ALA A 543 -30.25 17.57 -20.24
CA ALA A 543 -31.06 18.11 -19.14
C ALA A 543 -31.43 17.07 -18.08
N GLU A 544 -31.22 15.76 -18.31
CA GLU A 544 -31.81 14.74 -17.44
C GLU A 544 -30.87 13.91 -16.56
N ARG A 545 -29.53 13.93 -16.70
CA ARG A 545 -28.70 12.90 -16.03
C ARG A 545 -27.32 13.35 -15.55
N ALA A 546 -27.26 14.36 -14.69
CA ALA A 546 -26.11 14.57 -13.82
C ALA A 546 -26.51 14.34 -12.36
N SER A 547 -25.66 13.62 -11.63
CA SER A 547 -25.81 13.40 -10.20
C SER A 547 -25.77 14.74 -9.47
N HIS A 548 -26.75 14.97 -8.61
CA HIS A 548 -26.82 16.20 -7.84
C HIS A 548 -27.18 15.91 -6.40
N PHE A 549 -26.56 16.69 -5.52
CA PHE A 549 -26.87 16.73 -4.11
C PHE A 549 -28.23 17.40 -3.91
N VAL A 550 -29.20 16.65 -3.38
CA VAL A 550 -30.54 17.18 -3.12
C VAL A 550 -30.51 17.88 -1.77
N LYS A 551 -30.75 19.20 -1.74
CA LYS A 551 -30.87 19.98 -0.48
C LYS A 551 -32.13 19.57 0.30
N PRO A 552 -32.14 19.70 1.65
CA PRO A 552 -33.33 19.45 2.45
C PRO A 552 -34.47 20.37 2.01
N HIS A 553 -35.65 19.81 1.72
CA HIS A 553 -36.83 20.58 1.30
C HIS A 553 -38.13 19.80 1.58
N ILE A 554 -39.25 20.51 1.54
CA ILE A 554 -40.59 19.92 1.64
C ILE A 554 -41.14 19.59 0.26
N ARG A 555 -41.87 18.48 0.12
CA ARG A 555 -42.59 18.09 -1.10
C ARG A 555 -44.02 17.67 -0.79
N LYS A 556 -44.95 17.79 -1.74
CA LYS A 556 -46.32 17.29 -1.58
C LYS A 556 -46.32 15.77 -1.41
N ALA A 557 -47.06 15.26 -0.43
CA ALA A 557 -47.27 13.84 -0.20
C ALA A 557 -48.61 13.65 0.52
N ALA A 558 -49.33 12.57 0.18
CA ALA A 558 -50.67 12.32 0.72
C ALA A 558 -50.73 12.35 2.27
N SER A 559 -49.64 11.93 2.93
CA SER A 559 -49.40 12.17 4.36
C SER A 559 -47.89 12.14 4.66
N ALA A 560 -47.45 12.82 5.72
CA ALA A 560 -46.11 12.68 6.28
C ALA A 560 -46.12 11.76 7.49
N SER A 561 -45.15 10.84 7.55
CA SER A 561 -44.96 10.00 8.75
C SER A 561 -44.47 10.83 9.93
N ASP A 562 -44.79 10.42 11.15
CA ASP A 562 -44.41 11.16 12.37
C ASP A 562 -42.89 11.26 12.52
N TYR A 563 -42.15 10.25 12.04
CA TYR A 563 -40.69 10.30 11.94
C TYR A 563 -40.19 11.43 11.03
N GLN A 564 -40.86 11.68 9.90
CA GLN A 564 -40.47 12.78 8.99
C GLN A 564 -40.82 14.16 9.56
N LYS A 565 -41.86 14.27 10.38
CA LYS A 565 -42.21 15.51 11.10
C LYS A 565 -41.17 15.82 12.19
N ILE A 566 -40.79 14.82 12.99
CA ILE A 566 -39.74 14.93 14.02
C ILE A 566 -38.39 15.27 13.39
N LEU A 567 -38.07 14.65 12.24
CA LEU A 567 -36.82 14.92 11.54
C LEU A 567 -36.80 16.34 10.97
N ALA A 568 -37.92 16.85 10.48
CA ALA A 568 -38.01 18.21 9.95
C ALA A 568 -37.82 19.29 11.04
N GLU A 569 -38.34 19.06 12.25
CA GLU A 569 -38.10 19.95 13.41
C GLU A 569 -36.61 20.08 13.73
N ARG A 570 -35.82 19.00 13.63
CA ARG A 570 -34.36 19.07 13.83
C ARG A 570 -33.63 19.93 12.81
N TYR A 571 -34.23 20.16 11.64
CA TYR A 571 -33.72 21.07 10.62
C TYR A 571 -34.40 22.45 10.67
N ASN A 572 -35.19 22.74 11.72
CA ASN A 572 -36.02 23.96 11.86
C ASN A 572 -36.99 24.18 10.69
N ILE A 573 -37.53 23.10 10.11
CA ILE A 573 -38.46 23.15 8.99
C ILE A 573 -39.83 22.61 9.43
N HIS A 574 -40.86 23.46 9.39
CA HIS A 574 -42.24 23.03 9.66
C HIS A 574 -42.87 22.35 8.43
N VAL A 575 -43.57 21.23 8.63
CA VAL A 575 -44.17 20.44 7.54
C VAL A 575 -45.70 20.62 7.55
N PRO A 576 -46.29 21.35 6.56
CA PRO A 576 -47.74 21.54 6.45
C PRO A 576 -48.51 20.26 6.12
N GLU A 577 -49.82 20.25 6.37
CA GLU A 577 -50.70 19.12 6.04
C GLU A 577 -50.73 18.87 4.51
N GLY A 578 -50.55 17.60 4.10
CA GLY A 578 -50.40 17.20 2.69
C GLY A 578 -48.98 17.36 2.10
N TYR A 579 -47.97 17.61 2.94
CA TYR A 579 -46.55 17.70 2.56
C TYR A 579 -45.69 16.78 3.43
N THR A 580 -44.49 16.43 2.95
CA THR A 580 -43.47 15.65 3.69
C THR A 580 -42.07 16.22 3.52
N PHE A 581 -41.18 15.93 4.48
CA PHE A 581 -39.79 16.36 4.50
C PHE A 581 -38.86 15.37 3.79
N VAL A 582 -38.02 15.89 2.88
CA VAL A 582 -37.01 15.13 2.13
C VAL A 582 -35.62 15.46 2.67
N ARG A 583 -34.95 14.46 3.24
CA ARG A 583 -33.57 14.60 3.76
C ARG A 583 -32.54 14.75 2.62
N PRO A 584 -31.40 15.40 2.88
CA PRO A 584 -30.35 15.49 1.88
C PRO A 584 -29.76 14.12 1.55
N HIS A 585 -29.57 13.86 0.26
CA HIS A 585 -28.96 12.64 -0.28
C HIS A 585 -28.44 12.89 -1.70
N GLU A 586 -27.50 12.06 -2.15
CA GLU A 586 -27.03 12.06 -3.54
C GLU A 586 -27.84 11.09 -4.40
N ARG A 587 -28.13 11.49 -5.65
CA ARG A 587 -28.83 10.66 -6.65
C ARG A 587 -28.04 10.61 -7.96
N GLY A 588 -27.77 9.40 -8.46
CA GLY A 588 -27.24 9.14 -9.82
C GLY A 588 -26.29 7.94 -9.89
N ARG A 589 -26.81 6.74 -10.19
CA ARG A 589 -25.99 5.52 -10.39
C ARG A 589 -25.84 5.20 -11.88
N HIS A 590 -24.61 5.24 -12.38
CA HIS A 590 -23.99 4.43 -13.45
C HIS A 590 -22.73 5.17 -13.94
N LYS A 591 -21.58 4.94 -13.27
CA LYS A 591 -20.26 5.48 -13.67
C LYS A 591 -19.82 4.69 -14.91
N ARG A 592 -19.63 5.34 -16.06
CA ARG A 592 -18.95 4.72 -17.22
C ARG A 592 -17.45 4.74 -16.94
N GLU A 593 -16.77 3.59 -17.02
CA GLU A 593 -15.32 3.51 -16.88
C GLU A 593 -14.62 4.43 -17.90
N THR A 594 -13.83 5.36 -17.38
CA THR A 594 -13.03 6.30 -18.18
C THR A 594 -11.57 5.87 -18.08
N VAL A 595 -10.96 5.53 -19.22
CA VAL A 595 -9.57 5.07 -19.31
C VAL A 595 -8.72 6.18 -19.90
N TYR A 596 -7.65 6.56 -19.23
CA TYR A 596 -6.74 7.61 -19.65
C TYR A 596 -5.55 7.05 -20.44
N ARG A 597 -4.99 7.83 -21.38
CA ARG A 597 -3.73 7.49 -22.10
C ARG A 597 -2.80 8.71 -22.15
N SER A 598 -1.61 8.61 -21.57
CA SER A 598 -0.57 9.65 -21.68
C SER A 598 0.25 9.45 -22.95
N ARG A 599 0.31 10.47 -23.81
CA ARG A 599 1.20 10.44 -24.99
C ARG A 599 2.66 10.70 -24.61
N SER A 600 2.90 11.37 -23.49
CA SER A 600 4.21 11.70 -22.95
C SER A 600 4.91 10.47 -22.37
N ALA A 601 4.23 9.75 -21.50
CA ALA A 601 4.77 8.51 -20.92
C ALA A 601 5.01 7.44 -22.00
N MET A 602 4.12 7.34 -23.00
CA MET A 602 4.35 6.45 -24.14
C MET A 602 5.55 6.85 -24.98
N GLN A 603 5.85 8.15 -25.13
CA GLN A 603 7.06 8.60 -25.86
C GLN A 603 8.34 8.29 -25.07
N SER A 604 8.28 8.30 -23.73
CA SER A 604 9.40 7.87 -22.88
C SER A 604 9.63 6.35 -22.93
N LEU A 605 8.61 5.54 -23.22
CA LEU A 605 8.71 4.08 -23.38
C LEU A 605 9.31 3.63 -24.72
N PHE A 606 9.18 4.44 -25.77
CA PHE A 606 9.62 4.09 -27.13
C PHE A 606 10.70 5.07 -27.62
N VAL A 607 11.92 4.93 -27.10
CA VAL A 607 13.11 5.29 -27.88
C VAL A 607 13.40 4.11 -28.81
N GLU A 608 12.63 4.00 -29.90
CA GLU A 608 13.11 3.20 -31.04
C GLU A 608 14.29 3.95 -31.67
N MET A 609 15.47 3.33 -31.62
CA MET A 609 16.58 3.68 -32.50
C MET A 609 16.17 3.45 -33.97
N GLY A 610 15.60 4.48 -34.59
CA GLY A 610 15.39 4.60 -36.02
C GLY A 610 16.06 5.87 -36.54
N PRO A 611 16.55 5.89 -37.79
CA PRO A 611 17.60 6.81 -38.22
C PRO A 611 17.13 8.27 -38.12
N THR A 612 18.03 9.07 -37.55
CA THR A 612 18.05 10.53 -37.51
C THR A 612 17.14 11.20 -38.52
N THR A 613 15.94 11.57 -38.08
CA THR A 613 15.24 12.73 -38.63
C THR A 613 14.78 13.59 -37.47
N SER A 614 15.65 14.55 -37.15
CA SER A 614 15.38 15.67 -36.26
C SER A 614 14.04 16.32 -36.61
N LYS A 615 13.06 16.20 -35.70
CA LYS A 615 11.93 17.13 -35.63
C LYS A 615 11.33 17.14 -34.21
N GLY A 616 11.85 18.06 -33.40
CA GLY A 616 11.03 18.80 -32.44
C GLY A 616 11.11 18.45 -30.95
N GLY A 617 12.23 17.93 -30.44
CA GLY A 617 12.49 17.86 -29.00
C GLY A 617 12.96 19.21 -28.43
N ASN A 618 12.51 19.55 -27.21
CA ASN A 618 12.80 20.70 -26.33
C ASN A 618 14.02 21.61 -26.68
N GLN A 619 13.90 22.45 -27.71
CA GLN A 619 14.95 23.38 -28.13
C GLN A 619 15.29 24.46 -27.07
N TRP A 620 14.34 24.79 -26.18
CA TRP A 620 14.50 25.88 -25.23
C TRP A 620 15.43 25.54 -24.06
N PHE A 621 15.30 24.35 -23.46
CA PHE A 621 16.16 23.91 -22.36
C PHE A 621 17.58 23.60 -22.81
N GLN A 622 17.73 23.00 -23.99
CA GLN A 622 19.05 22.80 -24.59
C GLN A 622 19.72 24.16 -24.83
N PHE A 623 18.98 25.15 -25.35
CA PHE A 623 19.52 26.49 -25.58
C PHE A 623 20.00 27.18 -24.29
N GLU A 624 19.28 27.06 -23.17
CA GLU A 624 19.75 27.62 -21.88
C GLU A 624 21.02 26.94 -21.37
N ARG A 625 21.13 25.62 -21.54
CA ARG A 625 22.36 24.87 -21.23
C ARG A 625 23.52 25.27 -22.14
N ASP A 626 23.26 25.47 -23.44
CA ASP A 626 24.26 25.90 -24.41
C ASP A 626 24.76 27.32 -24.08
N VAL A 627 23.86 28.23 -23.68
CA VAL A 627 24.24 29.56 -23.20
C VAL A 627 25.08 29.48 -21.93
N CYS A 628 24.70 28.63 -20.96
CA CYS A 628 25.49 28.44 -19.74
C CYS A 628 26.90 27.93 -20.05
N SER A 629 27.03 26.91 -20.91
CA SER A 629 28.32 26.37 -21.35
C SER A 629 29.16 27.45 -22.02
N LEU A 630 28.57 28.23 -22.93
CA LEU A 630 29.27 29.34 -23.59
C LEU A 630 29.77 30.38 -22.59
N MET A 631 28.94 30.76 -21.61
CA MET A 631 29.35 31.75 -20.60
C MET A 631 30.51 31.26 -19.74
N GLN A 632 30.50 29.98 -19.33
CA GLN A 632 31.63 29.39 -18.62
C GLN A 632 32.92 29.48 -19.44
N LYS A 633 32.87 29.13 -20.73
CA LYS A 633 34.01 29.23 -21.64
C LYS A 633 34.48 30.67 -21.86
N LEU A 634 33.57 31.64 -21.84
CA LEU A 634 33.90 33.08 -21.92
C LEU A 634 34.45 33.66 -20.59
N GLY A 635 34.80 32.80 -19.63
CA GLY A 635 35.42 33.16 -18.36
C GLY A 635 34.44 33.68 -17.31
N PHE A 636 33.15 33.38 -17.44
CA PHE A 636 32.17 33.68 -16.40
C PHE A 636 32.06 32.52 -15.40
N ARG A 637 31.95 32.84 -14.12
CA ARG A 637 31.56 31.88 -13.09
C ARG A 637 30.05 31.94 -12.88
N ILE A 638 29.36 30.85 -13.13
CA ILE A 638 27.90 30.76 -12.99
C ILE A 638 27.55 30.66 -11.50
N LYS A 639 26.68 31.55 -11.02
CA LYS A 639 26.21 31.56 -9.63
C LYS A 639 24.86 30.88 -9.46
N HIS A 640 23.98 31.02 -10.46
CA HIS A 640 22.65 30.42 -10.44
C HIS A 640 22.14 30.26 -11.87
N ILE A 641 21.52 29.12 -12.16
CA ILE A 641 20.74 28.89 -13.37
C ILE A 641 19.30 28.82 -12.91
N ALA A 642 18.43 29.67 -13.44
CA ALA A 642 17.01 29.61 -13.12
C ALA A 642 16.34 28.49 -13.95
N ALA A 643 16.88 27.27 -13.87
CA ALA A 643 16.16 26.06 -14.28
C ALA A 643 15.22 25.65 -13.13
N GLY A 644 14.36 26.59 -12.73
CA GLY A 644 13.55 26.50 -11.53
C GLY A 644 12.38 27.46 -11.64
N ARG A 645 11.19 26.91 -11.50
CA ARG A 645 9.90 27.48 -11.89
C ARG A 645 9.40 28.55 -10.88
N ASN A 646 10.22 28.92 -9.90
CA ASN A 646 10.08 30.18 -9.16
C ASN A 646 10.61 31.33 -10.03
N GLY A 647 9.71 31.94 -10.79
CA GLY A 647 10.00 33.05 -11.68
C GLY A 647 10.78 34.15 -10.97
N ASP A 648 12.10 34.17 -11.19
CA ASP A 648 12.96 35.26 -10.80
C ASP A 648 12.80 36.39 -11.83
N LYS A 649 11.56 36.88 -11.96
CA LYS A 649 11.16 38.11 -12.66
C LYS A 649 11.84 38.35 -14.03
N GLY A 650 12.15 37.32 -14.81
CA GLY A 650 12.76 37.45 -16.15
C GLY A 650 14.28 37.24 -16.22
N ILE A 651 14.89 36.53 -15.26
CA ILE A 651 16.32 36.15 -15.24
C ILE A 651 16.48 34.64 -15.51
N ASP A 652 17.21 34.27 -16.56
CA ASP A 652 17.40 32.86 -16.93
C ASP A 652 18.77 32.32 -16.45
N VAL A 653 19.83 33.14 -16.48
CA VAL A 653 21.17 32.80 -15.94
C VAL A 653 21.75 33.98 -15.15
N LEU A 654 22.30 33.71 -13.95
CA LEU A 654 23.06 34.67 -13.13
C LEU A 654 24.53 34.26 -13.10
N ALA A 655 25.40 35.14 -13.60
CA ALA A 655 26.83 34.88 -13.73
C ALA A 655 27.68 36.01 -13.13
N VAL A 656 28.93 35.75 -12.79
CA VAL A 656 29.91 36.78 -12.39
C VAL A 656 31.17 36.68 -13.21
N LYS A 657 31.81 37.83 -13.48
CA LYS A 657 33.07 37.91 -14.23
C LYS A 657 34.03 38.90 -13.56
N GLY A 658 35.31 38.55 -13.52
CA GLY A 658 36.36 39.31 -12.82
C GLY A 658 36.82 38.63 -11.52
N SER A 659 37.77 39.24 -10.83
CA SER A 659 38.34 38.78 -9.56
C SER A 659 38.34 39.89 -8.52
N ASP A 660 38.08 39.52 -7.27
CA ASP A 660 38.20 40.39 -6.09
C ASP A 660 37.36 41.69 -6.20
N ILE A 661 38.00 42.86 -6.29
CA ILE A 661 37.35 44.19 -6.32
C ILE A 661 36.63 44.48 -7.66
N ASP A 662 37.03 43.82 -8.75
CA ASP A 662 36.47 44.01 -10.10
C ASP A 662 35.34 43.01 -10.44
N LEU A 663 34.76 42.34 -9.44
CA LEU A 663 33.72 41.33 -9.64
C LEU A 663 32.40 41.97 -10.11
N VAL A 664 32.03 41.77 -11.38
CA VAL A 664 30.77 42.26 -11.95
C VAL A 664 29.74 41.14 -12.02
N THR A 665 28.53 41.40 -11.54
CA THR A 665 27.38 40.47 -11.65
C THR A 665 26.61 40.72 -12.94
N TRP A 666 26.28 39.64 -13.64
CA TRP A 666 25.58 39.61 -14.92
C TRP A 666 24.26 38.85 -14.79
N VAL A 667 23.20 39.50 -15.25
CA VAL A 667 21.85 38.94 -15.37
C VAL A 667 21.59 38.67 -16.85
N ILE A 668 21.36 37.41 -17.19
CA ILE A 668 21.25 36.95 -18.58
C ILE A 668 19.85 36.40 -18.82
N GLN A 669 19.20 36.85 -19.89
CA GLN A 669 17.91 36.38 -20.35
C GLN A 669 18.06 35.64 -21.70
N CYS A 670 17.57 34.41 -21.78
CA CYS A 670 17.63 33.50 -22.92
C CYS A 670 16.28 33.47 -23.66
N LYS A 671 16.27 33.79 -24.96
CA LYS A 671 15.07 33.72 -25.81
C LYS A 671 15.32 32.80 -27.01
N CYS A 672 14.95 31.53 -26.89
CA CYS A 672 14.99 30.54 -27.98
C CYS A 672 13.81 30.74 -28.95
N TRP A 673 13.87 31.75 -29.82
CA TRP A 673 12.82 32.08 -30.78
C TRP A 673 13.12 31.56 -32.19
N ASN A 674 12.07 31.39 -32.99
CA ASN A 674 12.23 31.07 -34.41
C ASN A 674 13.10 32.16 -35.09
N PRO A 675 14.07 31.81 -35.94
CA PRO A 675 14.95 32.79 -36.60
C PRO A 675 14.23 33.92 -37.32
N LYS A 676 13.00 33.70 -37.80
CA LYS A 676 12.16 34.72 -38.46
C LYS A 676 11.45 35.68 -37.49
N ARG A 677 11.48 35.42 -36.18
CA ARG A 677 10.80 36.20 -35.14
C ARG A 677 11.81 36.98 -34.31
N LYS A 678 11.99 38.25 -34.65
CA LYS A 678 12.92 39.14 -33.94
C LYS A 678 12.48 39.48 -32.52
N VAL A 679 13.44 39.68 -31.62
CA VAL A 679 13.26 40.20 -30.26
C VAL A 679 12.83 41.66 -30.30
N MET A 680 11.76 41.99 -29.56
CA MET A 680 11.09 43.29 -29.57
C MET A 680 11.52 44.17 -28.38
N PRO A 681 11.35 45.50 -28.44
CA PRO A 681 11.81 46.41 -27.38
C PRO A 681 11.20 46.14 -26.00
N ALA A 682 10.03 45.49 -25.94
CA ALA A 682 9.37 45.13 -24.70
C ALA A 682 10.23 44.19 -23.82
N THR A 683 10.97 43.26 -24.43
CA THR A 683 11.84 42.31 -23.72
C THR A 683 13.05 43.02 -23.11
N VAL A 684 13.60 44.02 -23.80
CA VAL A 684 14.70 44.84 -23.30
C VAL A 684 14.24 45.70 -22.12
N ARG A 685 13.05 46.31 -22.21
CA ARG A 685 12.45 47.09 -21.11
C ARG A 685 12.15 46.25 -19.88
N GLU A 686 11.72 45.00 -20.08
CA GLU A 686 11.52 44.05 -18.99
C GLU A 686 12.82 43.80 -18.23
N LEU A 687 13.90 43.43 -18.94
CA LEU A 687 15.21 43.22 -18.32
C LEU A 687 15.76 44.51 -17.68
N ALA A 688 15.56 45.67 -18.30
CA ALA A 688 15.94 46.96 -17.71
C ALA A 688 15.22 47.23 -16.38
N GLY A 689 13.92 46.89 -16.31
CA GLY A 689 13.15 46.92 -15.07
C GLY A 689 13.74 46.02 -13.98
N VAL A 690 14.17 44.81 -14.34
CA VAL A 690 14.84 43.88 -13.41
C VAL A 690 16.16 44.44 -12.88
N LEU A 691 16.99 45.01 -13.76
CA LEU A 691 18.27 45.59 -13.36
C LEU A 691 18.10 46.77 -12.39
N SER A 692 17.03 47.56 -12.53
CA SER A 692 16.73 48.68 -11.62
C SER A 692 16.44 48.25 -10.18
N LEU A 693 16.08 46.99 -9.97
CA LEU A 693 15.79 46.40 -8.66
C LEU A 693 16.99 45.67 -8.03
N ARG A 694 18.14 45.63 -8.71
CA ARG A 694 19.37 44.96 -8.26
C ARG A 694 20.42 45.97 -7.79
N HIS A 695 21.46 45.48 -7.12
CA HIS A 695 22.54 46.34 -6.61
C HIS A 695 23.24 47.11 -7.74
N ALA A 696 23.63 48.35 -7.44
CA ALA A 696 24.39 49.21 -8.35
C ALA A 696 25.65 48.48 -8.84
N GLY A 697 25.82 48.38 -10.16
CA GLY A 697 26.93 47.65 -10.80
C GLY A 697 26.54 46.32 -11.46
N THR A 698 25.27 45.90 -11.38
CA THR A 698 24.76 44.71 -12.11
C THR A 698 24.56 45.02 -13.59
N ARG A 699 25.06 44.16 -14.49
CA ARG A 699 24.90 44.30 -15.96
C ARG A 699 23.89 43.30 -16.51
N GLY A 700 23.17 43.69 -17.57
CA GLY A 700 22.21 42.82 -18.26
C GLY A 700 22.71 42.31 -19.60
N MET A 701 22.29 41.10 -19.97
CA MET A 701 22.49 40.53 -21.31
C MET A 701 21.26 39.78 -21.79
N ILE A 702 20.96 39.86 -23.09
CA ILE A 702 19.93 39.04 -23.75
C ILE A 702 20.59 38.19 -24.83
N VAL A 703 20.36 36.89 -24.79
CA VAL A 703 20.86 35.92 -25.77
C VAL A 703 19.68 35.28 -26.50
N THR A 704 19.72 35.21 -27.83
CA THR A 704 18.64 34.64 -28.63
C THR A 704 19.13 33.80 -29.80
N THR A 705 18.34 32.82 -30.23
CA THR A 705 18.53 32.06 -31.48
C THR A 705 18.04 32.79 -32.73
N SER A 706 17.45 33.99 -32.58
CA SER A 706 16.99 34.85 -33.68
C SER A 706 17.78 36.16 -33.72
N ASP A 707 17.15 37.24 -34.16
CA ASP A 707 17.71 38.58 -34.30
C ASP A 707 16.99 39.59 -33.42
N PHE A 708 17.56 40.79 -33.26
CA PHE A 708 16.90 41.91 -32.58
C PHE A 708 16.24 42.85 -33.60
N SER A 709 15.09 43.42 -33.24
CA SER A 709 14.48 44.53 -33.99
C SER A 709 15.27 45.83 -33.79
N SER A 710 15.21 46.77 -34.74
CA SER A 710 15.90 48.07 -34.62
C SER A 710 15.55 48.80 -33.33
N GLY A 711 14.28 48.81 -32.95
CA GLY A 711 13.85 49.39 -31.68
C GLY A 711 14.35 48.64 -30.45
N ALA A 712 14.65 47.34 -30.52
CA ALA A 712 15.24 46.62 -29.40
C ALA A 712 16.72 46.95 -29.24
N VAL A 713 17.43 47.18 -30.35
CA VAL A 713 18.83 47.65 -30.33
C VAL A 713 18.91 49.06 -29.73
N GLU A 714 18.10 50.00 -30.21
CA GLU A 714 18.03 51.37 -29.66
C GLU A 714 17.71 51.37 -28.16
N GLU A 715 16.79 50.51 -27.72
CA GLU A 715 16.41 50.42 -26.30
C GLU A 715 17.51 49.78 -25.45
N ALA A 716 18.27 48.82 -25.99
CA ALA A 716 19.36 48.17 -25.28
C ALA A 716 20.55 49.13 -25.08
N GLU A 717 20.83 49.98 -26.06
CA GLU A 717 21.82 51.05 -25.97
C GLU A 717 21.48 52.03 -24.86
N ARG A 718 20.21 52.45 -24.75
CA ARG A 718 19.74 53.35 -23.68
C ARG A 718 19.94 52.78 -22.28
N HIS A 719 19.79 51.46 -22.11
CA HIS A 719 19.87 50.79 -20.82
C HIS A 719 21.20 50.08 -20.57
N SER A 720 22.20 50.24 -21.45
CA SER A 720 23.50 49.54 -21.37
C SER A 720 23.37 48.00 -21.26
N ILE A 721 22.38 47.41 -21.96
CA ILE A 721 22.14 45.96 -21.99
C ILE A 721 22.89 45.34 -23.17
N ARG A 722 23.65 44.28 -22.92
CA ARG A 722 24.37 43.55 -23.99
C ARG A 722 23.40 42.65 -24.77
N LEU A 723 23.47 42.71 -26.10
CA LEU A 723 22.67 41.84 -26.98
C LEU A 723 23.57 40.82 -27.67
N MET A 724 23.18 39.54 -27.65
CA MET A 724 23.85 38.46 -28.38
C MET A 724 22.83 37.78 -29.31
N ALA A 725 22.95 38.06 -30.60
CA ALA A 725 22.07 37.51 -31.63
C ALA A 725 22.49 36.08 -32.01
N GLY A 726 21.63 35.37 -32.75
CA GLY A 726 21.83 33.96 -33.07
C GLY A 726 23.12 33.68 -33.84
N GLU A 727 23.51 34.56 -34.76
CA GLU A 727 24.76 34.42 -35.53
C GLU A 727 26.00 34.58 -34.63
N GLU A 728 26.01 35.60 -33.76
CA GLU A 728 27.09 35.79 -32.79
C GLU A 728 27.16 34.63 -31.80
N PHE A 729 26.02 34.16 -31.30
CA PHE A 729 25.95 33.01 -30.40
C PHE A 729 26.54 31.75 -31.04
N ALA A 730 26.14 31.45 -32.28
CA ALA A 730 26.63 30.28 -33.02
C ALA A 730 28.14 30.36 -33.29
N SER A 731 28.66 31.51 -33.73
CA SER A 731 30.10 31.71 -33.97
C SER A 731 30.91 31.46 -32.70
N ARG A 732 30.50 32.07 -31.58
CA ARG A 732 31.23 31.92 -30.31
C ARG A 732 31.13 30.51 -29.73
N LEU A 733 30.06 29.77 -30.03
CA LEU A 733 29.92 28.37 -29.62
C LEU A 733 30.91 27.48 -30.40
N ILE A 734 31.06 27.72 -31.70
CA ILE A 734 32.01 27.00 -32.58
C ILE A 734 33.47 27.32 -32.21
N ASP A 735 33.82 28.60 -32.08
CA ASP A 735 35.19 29.06 -31.75
C ASP A 735 35.67 28.61 -30.36
N SER A 736 34.75 28.11 -29.52
CA SER A 736 35.03 27.62 -28.16
C SER A 736 35.14 26.10 -28.06
N SER A 737 35.06 25.40 -29.21
CA SER A 737 35.10 23.94 -29.33
C SER A 737 36.44 23.42 -29.88
N GLU A 738 37.34 24.34 -30.28
CA GLU A 738 38.80 24.14 -30.40
C GLU A 738 39.49 24.59 -29.12
#